data_AF-A0A6I6JQ27-F1
#
_entry.id   AF-A0A6I6JQ27-F1
#
_cell.length_a   1.000
_cell.length_b   1.000
_cell.length_c   1.000
_cell.angle_alpha   90.00
_cell.angle_beta   90.00
_cell.angle_gamma   90.00
#
_symmetry.space_group_name_H-M   'P 1'
#
loop_
_entity.id
_entity.type
_entity.pdbx_description
1 polymer ?
#
loop_
_entity_poly.entity_id
_entity_poly.type
_entity_poly.pdbx_seq_one_letter_code
_entity_poly.pdbx_strand_id
1 'polypeptide(L)'
;MKIRFRQKHIPYFILVFFGILLFTMGITNHYLFRTVTFDYGNYNFAFWDYSHFKISPIPYFRSNFLQDHFSFTLMYFVPVFWLLNWLTHSYTLIIIQNALILIAAWYTYKTIKLKTDNVWLGAGVLLYYFLLLGRYTSFSADVNLAIISSCFIPIFIYYFVTKKYVTALVIFILSLFSRENIPLWFIFIFIVLILENRKDKKAVKYCFSGIFISIIYFILLFKVFIPSIETKNVGYTLFNYSALGATPGEAILYILRHPVESIKLFFVNHLDDPAYNGVKAEFYLVYIISGGFVLLAKPKYLIWFIPIIAQKVLNDVPTRWGIATYYSVEVVTLLPLSVFLTLSSVKSHSFQKVLTILVCTATVSVTTHKLERSNNRIPYTLNPSKVKIYDKHFFEAPFNVKKVNRLLKQIPSQASVSASNTILPHLAQRQKIYFFPVIKDAGYIVFSVYDNNYLHSQMGNEKIRNNYLSSPDWKIAAKEFPVFLLKRDTTSSQRKESANIIFNKTDTLTCDFEKTDTISGYTLFSDGEKAEMAKYLTNEKSLSGNHSIKLSQENRYGTRIWLRNLSQYDYLEISLWGYSQEKNQVHIVAEYLKDFDFYSNESDTTNASGWQKYVLNFWIPKQTDRKDCAFFFRGSGESPVYIDDLKVVKKVLASNIP
;
A
#
# COMPACT_ATOMS: atom_id res chain seq x y z
N MET A 1 28.11 38.37 2.10
CA MET A 1 28.95 37.24 1.64
C MET A 1 28.38 36.69 0.32
N LYS A 2 28.94 37.05 -0.85
CA LYS A 2 28.47 36.53 -2.15
C LYS A 2 29.02 35.10 -2.34
N ILE A 3 28.18 34.09 -2.16
CA ILE A 3 28.55 32.69 -2.43
C ILE A 3 28.76 32.55 -3.94
N ARG A 4 30.01 32.45 -4.41
CA ARG A 4 30.32 32.18 -5.83
C ARG A 4 30.01 30.71 -6.15
N PHE A 5 28.90 30.47 -6.84
CA PHE A 5 28.48 29.13 -7.26
C PHE A 5 29.42 28.58 -8.35
N ARG A 6 30.22 27.56 -8.03
CA ARG A 6 31.08 26.84 -9.00
C ARG A 6 30.38 25.54 -9.43
N GLN A 7 30.56 25.12 -10.69
CA GLN A 7 29.96 23.90 -11.25
C GLN A 7 30.20 22.63 -10.41
N LYS A 8 31.35 22.54 -9.73
CA LYS A 8 31.68 21.44 -8.81
C LYS A 8 30.71 21.28 -7.62
N HIS A 9 29.91 22.30 -7.31
CA HIS A 9 28.94 22.28 -6.21
C HIS A 9 27.56 21.72 -6.63
N ILE A 10 27.30 21.54 -7.93
CA ILE A 10 26.00 21.06 -8.44
C ILE A 10 25.55 19.73 -7.80
N PRO A 11 26.40 18.68 -7.70
CA PRO A 11 26.00 17.42 -7.05
C PRO A 11 25.50 17.58 -5.61
N TYR A 12 26.13 18.47 -4.84
CA TYR A 12 25.73 18.73 -3.45
C TYR A 12 24.41 19.47 -3.37
N PHE A 13 24.17 20.43 -4.28
CA PHE A 13 22.88 21.10 -4.36
C PHE A 13 21.75 20.11 -4.69
N ILE A 14 21.98 19.19 -5.64
CA ILE A 14 21.01 18.14 -5.98
C ILE A 14 20.70 17.27 -4.75
N LEU A 15 21.72 16.82 -4.02
CA LEU A 15 21.54 16.03 -2.79
C LEU A 15 20.76 16.78 -1.71
N VAL A 16 21.05 18.06 -1.50
CA VAL A 16 20.33 18.89 -0.51
C VAL A 16 18.89 19.11 -0.95
N PHE A 17 18.66 19.47 -2.21
CA PHE A 17 17.32 19.70 -2.77
C PHE A 17 16.46 18.45 -2.66
N PHE A 18 16.95 17.31 -3.17
CA PHE A 18 16.22 16.06 -3.06
C PHE A 18 16.13 15.59 -1.62
N GLY A 19 17.15 15.80 -0.78
CA GLY A 19 17.06 15.54 0.65
C GLY A 19 15.86 16.25 1.28
N ILE A 20 15.77 17.57 1.12
CA ILE A 20 14.63 18.36 1.61
C ILE A 20 13.31 17.80 1.07
N LEU A 21 13.25 17.48 -0.23
CA LEU A 21 12.05 16.93 -0.86
C LEU A 21 11.64 15.58 -0.24
N LEU A 22 12.53 14.60 -0.17
CA LEU A 22 12.23 13.26 0.35
C LEU A 22 11.82 13.29 1.83
N PHE A 23 12.52 14.09 2.64
CA PHE A 23 12.16 14.30 4.04
C PHE A 23 10.80 15.00 4.18
N THR A 24 10.53 16.03 3.38
CA THR A 24 9.22 16.70 3.36
C THR A 24 8.12 15.71 2.99
N MET A 25 8.33 14.88 1.97
CA MET A 25 7.34 13.90 1.52
C MET A 25 7.03 12.88 2.61
N GLY A 26 8.05 12.23 3.17
CA GLY A 26 7.89 11.22 4.23
C GLY A 26 7.25 11.80 5.50
N ILE A 27 7.78 12.92 6.01
CA ILE A 27 7.29 13.55 7.24
C ILE A 27 5.86 14.06 7.07
N THR A 28 5.54 14.69 5.93
CA THR A 28 4.19 15.21 5.67
C THR A 28 3.17 14.08 5.53
N ASN A 29 3.53 12.98 4.86
CA ASN A 29 2.69 11.79 4.79
C ASN A 29 2.34 11.24 6.18
N HIS A 30 3.34 11.12 7.08
CA HIS A 30 3.07 10.68 8.44
C HIS A 30 2.26 11.72 9.23
N TYR A 31 2.67 13.00 9.22
CA TYR A 31 1.98 14.08 9.94
C TYR A 31 0.49 14.21 9.55
N LEU A 32 0.14 14.00 8.28
CA LEU A 32 -1.24 14.06 7.78
C LEU A 32 -2.03 12.75 7.96
N PHE A 33 -1.54 11.78 8.76
CA PHE A 33 -2.19 10.47 8.99
C PHE A 33 -2.39 9.65 7.70
N ARG A 34 -1.39 9.64 6.81
CA ARG A 34 -1.44 8.90 5.54
C ARG A 34 -0.50 7.69 5.49
N THR A 35 0.25 7.47 6.56
CA THR A 35 0.98 6.22 6.78
C THR A 35 0.03 5.13 7.27
N VAL A 36 0.27 3.87 6.92
CA VAL A 36 -0.65 2.75 7.20
C VAL A 36 -0.08 1.72 8.16
N THR A 37 -0.94 0.91 8.77
CA THR A 37 -0.57 -0.15 9.73
C THR A 37 0.32 -1.20 9.11
N PHE A 38 -0.01 -1.67 7.91
CA PHE A 38 0.53 -2.89 7.31
C PHE A 38 2.07 -2.91 7.32
N ASP A 39 2.69 -1.88 6.72
CA ASP A 39 4.14 -1.70 6.75
C ASP A 39 4.54 -0.78 7.91
N TYR A 40 4.16 0.51 7.87
CA TYR A 40 4.76 1.52 8.74
C TYR A 40 4.45 1.34 10.24
N GLY A 41 3.19 1.02 10.56
CA GLY A 41 2.77 0.77 11.93
C GLY A 41 3.41 -0.50 12.50
N ASN A 42 3.44 -1.57 11.71
CA ASN A 42 4.08 -2.83 12.07
C ASN A 42 5.59 -2.65 12.29
N TYR A 43 6.29 -1.93 11.41
CA TYR A 43 7.71 -1.65 11.56
C TYR A 43 8.03 -0.78 12.77
N ASN A 44 7.21 0.23 13.08
CA ASN A 44 7.42 1.04 14.30
C ASN A 44 7.18 0.22 15.58
N PHE A 45 6.20 -0.68 15.58
CA PHE A 45 5.96 -1.57 16.71
C PHE A 45 7.12 -2.54 16.90
N ALA A 46 7.54 -3.21 15.82
CA ALA A 46 8.68 -4.12 15.86
C ALA A 46 9.99 -3.43 16.26
N PHE A 47 10.21 -2.21 15.79
CA PHE A 47 11.39 -1.44 16.18
C PHE A 47 11.40 -1.08 17.67
N TRP A 48 10.22 -0.74 18.22
CA TRP A 48 10.06 -0.53 19.65
C TRP A 48 10.34 -1.82 20.44
N ASP A 49 9.78 -2.97 20.03
CA ASP A 49 10.01 -4.24 20.71
C ASP A 49 11.49 -4.66 20.69
N TYR A 50 12.16 -4.54 19.54
CA TYR A 50 13.60 -4.84 19.43
C TYR A 50 14.45 -3.89 20.28
N SER A 51 14.06 -2.62 20.41
CA SER A 51 14.75 -1.68 21.30
C SER A 51 14.61 -2.03 22.79
N HIS A 52 13.68 -2.93 23.12
CA HIS A 52 13.47 -3.52 24.46
C HIS A 52 13.82 -5.01 24.49
N PHE A 53 14.59 -5.51 23.51
CA PHE A 53 15.06 -6.90 23.43
C PHE A 53 13.94 -7.95 23.38
N LYS A 54 12.81 -7.62 22.74
CA LYS A 54 11.67 -8.53 22.55
C LYS A 54 11.50 -8.91 21.08
N ILE A 55 11.09 -10.16 20.84
CA ILE A 55 10.63 -10.58 19.50
C ILE A 55 9.23 -10.03 19.29
N SER A 56 9.07 -9.22 18.23
CA SER A 56 7.82 -8.56 17.94
C SER A 56 6.77 -9.52 17.36
N PRO A 57 5.56 -9.60 17.94
CA PRO A 57 4.40 -10.14 17.22
C PRO A 57 3.94 -9.15 16.15
N ILE A 58 3.07 -9.60 15.24
CA ILE A 58 2.42 -8.73 14.25
C ILE A 58 1.07 -8.25 14.81
N PRO A 59 0.79 -6.94 14.88
CA PRO A 59 -0.44 -6.40 15.47
C PRO A 59 -1.74 -6.86 14.80
N TYR A 60 -1.68 -7.27 13.54
CA TYR A 60 -2.83 -7.64 12.70
C TYR A 60 -2.92 -9.15 12.37
N PHE A 61 -1.89 -9.94 12.65
CA PHE A 61 -1.82 -11.33 12.21
C PHE A 61 -1.22 -12.24 13.28
N ARG A 62 -1.58 -13.53 13.28
CA ARG A 62 -1.08 -14.51 14.27
C ARG A 62 0.30 -15.03 13.86
N SER A 63 1.27 -14.14 13.72
CA SER A 63 2.66 -14.45 13.41
C SER A 63 3.61 -13.50 14.14
N ASN A 64 4.90 -13.76 14.05
CA ASN A 64 5.96 -12.84 14.49
C ASN A 64 6.58 -12.11 13.30
N PHE A 65 7.21 -10.96 13.58
CA PHE A 65 7.77 -10.09 12.57
C PHE A 65 8.85 -10.76 11.72
N LEU A 66 9.76 -11.52 12.34
CA LEU A 66 10.84 -12.21 11.64
C LEU A 66 10.34 -13.32 10.72
N GLN A 67 9.21 -13.93 11.08
CA GLN A 67 8.55 -14.92 10.23
C GLN A 67 7.91 -14.24 9.01
N ASP A 68 7.30 -13.07 9.11
CA ASP A 68 6.70 -12.36 7.95
C ASP A 68 7.77 -11.74 7.03
N HIS A 69 8.82 -11.18 7.61
CA HIS A 69 10.00 -10.72 6.91
C HIS A 69 11.26 -11.12 7.69
N PHE A 70 12.04 -12.06 7.15
CA PHE A 70 13.30 -12.45 7.77
C PHE A 70 14.34 -11.34 7.57
N SER A 71 14.35 -10.40 8.52
CA SER A 71 15.15 -9.18 8.46
C SER A 71 15.65 -8.76 9.83
N PHE A 72 16.97 -8.59 9.93
CA PHE A 72 17.62 -8.00 11.10
C PHE A 72 17.82 -6.48 10.96
N THR A 73 17.33 -5.88 9.88
CA THR A 73 17.55 -4.47 9.55
C THR A 73 17.16 -3.53 10.69
N LEU A 74 15.98 -3.74 11.29
CA LEU A 74 15.53 -2.89 12.40
C LEU A 74 16.45 -3.00 13.62
N MET A 75 17.02 -4.19 13.89
CA MET A 75 17.92 -4.41 15.01
C MET A 75 19.23 -3.61 14.87
N TYR A 76 19.75 -3.46 13.66
CA TYR A 76 20.95 -2.66 13.40
C TYR A 76 20.78 -1.19 13.76
N PHE A 77 19.56 -0.69 13.62
CA PHE A 77 19.23 0.71 13.87
C PHE A 77 18.71 0.95 15.28
N VAL A 78 18.67 -0.06 16.16
CA VAL A 78 18.28 0.13 17.58
C VAL A 78 19.15 1.18 18.28
N PRO A 79 20.49 1.26 18.07
CA PRO A 79 21.27 2.36 18.63
C PRO A 79 20.81 3.74 18.14
N VAL A 80 20.36 3.85 16.89
CA VAL A 80 19.81 5.10 16.34
C VAL A 80 18.44 5.40 16.96
N PHE A 81 17.64 4.37 17.25
CA PHE A 81 16.40 4.51 18.02
C PHE A 81 16.68 5.10 19.39
N TRP A 82 17.59 4.53 20.18
CA TRP A 82 17.90 5.07 21.51
C TRP A 82 18.43 6.51 21.46
N LEU A 83 19.23 6.84 20.44
CA LEU A 83 19.80 8.18 20.29
C LEU A 83 18.77 9.25 19.89
N LEU A 84 17.83 8.94 18.98
CA LEU A 84 16.97 9.93 18.34
C LEU A 84 15.49 9.82 18.69
N ASN A 85 15.00 8.64 19.08
CA ASN A 85 13.56 8.38 19.19
C ASN A 85 12.87 9.19 20.29
N TRP A 86 13.59 9.60 21.34
CA TRP A 86 13.04 10.50 22.37
C TRP A 86 12.65 11.87 21.79
N LEU A 87 13.28 12.29 20.68
CA LEU A 87 12.98 13.53 19.96
C LEU A 87 12.02 13.28 18.79
N THR A 88 12.21 12.19 18.06
CA THR A 88 11.55 11.95 16.77
C THR A 88 10.37 10.98 16.84
N HIS A 89 10.21 10.23 17.93
CA HIS A 89 9.12 9.26 18.13
C HIS A 89 8.87 8.38 16.89
N SER A 90 7.62 8.25 16.45
CA SER A 90 7.23 7.47 15.27
C SER A 90 7.80 7.97 13.95
N TYR A 91 8.59 9.05 13.90
CA TYR A 91 9.27 9.54 12.68
C TYR A 91 10.68 8.97 12.49
N THR A 92 11.25 8.29 13.50
CA THR A 92 12.64 7.80 13.49
C THR A 92 12.94 6.92 12.27
N LEU A 93 12.02 6.03 11.89
CA LEU A 93 12.20 5.15 10.72
C LEU A 93 12.19 5.89 9.38
N ILE A 94 11.35 6.91 9.21
CA ILE A 94 11.37 7.78 8.02
C ILE A 94 12.74 8.45 7.88
N ILE A 95 13.30 8.91 9.01
CA ILE A 95 14.60 9.57 9.03
C ILE A 95 15.70 8.60 8.61
N ILE A 96 15.70 7.38 9.16
CA ILE A 96 16.66 6.33 8.80
C ILE A 96 16.58 5.99 7.31
N GLN A 97 15.39 5.68 6.79
CA GLN A 97 15.22 5.33 5.37
C GLN A 97 15.71 6.45 4.46
N ASN A 98 15.30 7.70 4.72
CA ASN A 98 15.64 8.83 3.86
C ASN A 98 17.13 9.17 3.91
N ALA A 99 17.75 9.07 5.09
CA ALA A 99 19.20 9.22 5.22
C ALA A 99 19.94 8.16 4.40
N LEU A 100 19.50 6.90 4.46
CA LEU A 100 20.12 5.81 3.68
C LEU A 100 19.94 5.98 2.17
N ILE A 101 18.79 6.49 1.70
CA ILE A 101 18.59 6.83 0.28
C ILE A 101 19.59 7.89 -0.17
N LEU A 102 19.79 8.95 0.64
CA LEU A 102 20.78 10.00 0.33
C LEU A 102 22.21 9.47 0.35
N ILE A 103 22.54 8.61 1.32
CA ILE A 103 23.85 7.96 1.41
C ILE A 103 24.08 7.07 0.18
N ALA A 104 23.10 6.27 -0.22
CA ALA A 104 23.17 5.42 -1.40
C ALA A 104 23.34 6.25 -2.69
N ALA A 105 22.62 7.36 -2.84
CA ALA A 105 22.80 8.31 -3.93
C ALA A 105 24.23 8.89 -3.94
N TRP A 106 24.75 9.26 -2.76
CA TRP A 106 26.12 9.75 -2.62
C TRP A 106 27.16 8.72 -3.04
N TYR A 107 27.05 7.47 -2.60
CA TYR A 107 27.98 6.40 -3.01
C TYR A 107 27.82 6.02 -4.50
N THR A 108 26.63 6.17 -5.06
CA THR A 108 26.40 6.06 -6.51
C THR A 108 27.19 7.14 -7.26
N TYR A 109 27.04 8.40 -6.86
CA TYR A 109 27.82 9.53 -7.40
C TYR A 109 29.33 9.32 -7.25
N LYS A 110 29.80 8.92 -6.07
CA LYS A 110 31.24 8.65 -5.85
C LYS A 110 31.75 7.54 -6.76
N THR A 111 30.96 6.50 -7.01
CA THR A 111 31.34 5.41 -7.92
C THR A 111 31.52 5.91 -9.35
N ILE A 112 30.60 6.75 -9.85
CA ILE A 112 30.74 7.37 -11.17
C ILE A 112 31.95 8.31 -11.23
N LYS A 113 32.20 9.09 -10.17
CA LYS A 113 33.34 9.99 -10.08
C LYS A 113 34.70 9.28 -10.16
N LEU A 114 34.79 8.01 -9.77
CA LEU A 114 36.01 7.20 -9.96
C LEU A 114 36.33 6.92 -11.44
N LYS A 115 35.37 7.12 -12.35
CA LYS A 115 35.50 6.83 -13.79
C LYS A 115 35.61 8.08 -14.66
N THR A 116 35.19 9.24 -14.16
CA THR A 116 35.12 10.47 -14.96
C THR A 116 35.10 11.72 -14.09
N ASP A 117 35.73 12.79 -14.57
CA ASP A 117 35.64 14.14 -14.01
C ASP A 117 34.55 15.00 -14.68
N ASN A 118 33.77 14.43 -15.62
CA ASN A 118 32.70 15.16 -16.29
C ASN A 118 31.57 15.51 -15.31
N VAL A 119 31.41 16.81 -15.04
CA VAL A 119 30.39 17.31 -14.12
C VAL A 119 28.97 16.92 -14.53
N TRP A 120 28.70 16.76 -15.83
CA TRP A 120 27.38 16.35 -16.33
C TRP A 120 27.05 14.93 -15.93
N LEU A 121 27.99 14.00 -16.01
CA LEU A 121 27.77 12.62 -15.55
C LEU A 121 27.58 12.55 -14.03
N GLY A 122 28.34 13.35 -13.28
CA GLY A 122 28.21 13.44 -11.82
C GLY A 122 26.88 14.05 -11.36
N ALA A 123 26.43 15.13 -12.00
CA ALA A 123 25.12 15.74 -11.72
C ALA A 123 23.97 14.85 -12.23
N GLY A 124 24.13 14.33 -13.46
CA GLY A 124 23.15 13.49 -14.13
C GLY A 124 22.83 12.22 -13.37
N VAL A 125 23.83 11.52 -12.81
CA VAL A 125 23.57 10.28 -12.06
C VAL A 125 22.72 10.53 -10.82
N LEU A 126 22.91 11.68 -10.14
CA LEU A 126 22.11 12.05 -8.99
C LEU A 126 20.69 12.46 -9.39
N LEU A 127 20.55 13.30 -10.42
CA LEU A 127 19.24 13.66 -10.96
C LEU A 127 18.47 12.40 -11.36
N TYR A 128 19.09 11.55 -12.16
CA TYR A 128 18.54 10.28 -12.60
C TYR A 128 18.15 9.38 -11.42
N TYR A 129 19.02 9.22 -10.42
CA TYR A 129 18.77 8.39 -9.24
C TYR A 129 17.47 8.79 -8.53
N PHE A 130 17.24 10.09 -8.30
CA PHE A 130 16.05 10.57 -7.58
C PHE A 130 14.80 10.67 -8.46
N LEU A 131 14.96 10.93 -9.76
CA LEU A 131 13.85 11.13 -10.69
C LEU A 131 13.31 9.83 -11.28
N LEU A 132 14.03 8.72 -11.17
CA LEU A 132 13.58 7.42 -11.68
C LEU A 132 12.31 6.96 -10.95
N LEU A 133 11.23 6.67 -11.70
CA LEU A 133 9.87 6.44 -11.18
C LEU A 133 9.82 5.60 -9.90
N GLY A 134 10.37 4.38 -9.90
CA GLY A 134 10.32 3.50 -8.72
C GLY A 134 11.05 4.03 -7.48
N ARG A 135 12.02 4.94 -7.63
CA ARG A 135 12.65 5.65 -6.50
C ARG A 135 11.77 6.80 -6.06
N TYR A 136 11.28 7.60 -7.01
CA TYR A 136 10.44 8.77 -6.72
C TYR A 136 9.13 8.37 -6.02
N THR A 137 8.50 7.28 -6.45
CA THR A 137 7.22 6.80 -5.89
C THR A 137 7.39 5.90 -4.67
N SER A 138 8.62 5.60 -4.22
CA SER A 138 8.87 4.70 -3.08
C SER A 138 8.16 5.16 -1.79
N PHE A 139 7.91 6.45 -1.62
CA PHE A 139 7.14 7.04 -0.50
C PHE A 139 5.65 6.69 -0.49
N SER A 140 5.10 6.20 -1.60
CA SER A 140 3.73 5.67 -1.61
C SER A 140 3.56 4.49 -0.64
N ALA A 141 4.65 3.79 -0.34
CA ALA A 141 4.72 2.67 0.60
C ALA A 141 5.38 3.02 1.95
N ASP A 142 5.32 4.29 2.35
CA ASP A 142 5.84 4.76 3.64
C ASP A 142 7.34 4.45 3.84
N VAL A 143 7.67 3.57 4.79
CA VAL A 143 8.99 2.98 4.97
C VAL A 143 8.90 1.50 4.67
N ASN A 144 9.81 1.00 3.84
CA ASN A 144 9.87 -0.40 3.49
C ASN A 144 11.30 -0.95 3.63
N LEU A 145 11.42 -2.13 4.24
CA LEU A 145 12.71 -2.80 4.44
C LEU A 145 13.42 -3.07 3.11
N ALA A 146 12.69 -3.33 2.02
CA ALA A 146 13.25 -3.46 0.67
C ALA A 146 14.10 -2.25 0.26
N ILE A 147 13.60 -1.04 0.56
CA ILE A 147 14.24 0.21 0.19
C ILE A 147 15.51 0.40 1.03
N ILE A 148 15.42 0.15 2.33
CA ILE A 148 16.57 0.23 3.25
C ILE A 148 17.65 -0.77 2.83
N SER A 149 17.29 -2.04 2.61
CA SER A 149 18.19 -3.10 2.17
C SER A 149 18.90 -2.75 0.86
N SER A 150 18.19 -2.19 -0.11
CA SER A 150 18.78 -1.86 -1.40
C SER A 150 19.80 -0.72 -1.32
N CYS A 151 19.70 0.16 -0.31
CA CYS A 151 20.63 1.27 -0.11
C CYS A 151 22.05 0.81 0.25
N PHE A 152 22.24 -0.42 0.74
CA PHE A 152 23.57 -0.96 1.02
C PHE A 152 24.37 -1.30 -0.26
N ILE A 153 23.69 -1.55 -1.38
CA ILE A 153 24.32 -2.04 -2.61
C ILE A 153 25.28 -1.01 -3.23
N PRO A 154 24.91 0.27 -3.44
CA PRO A 154 25.86 1.26 -3.94
C PRO A 154 27.06 1.49 -3.02
N ILE A 155 26.86 1.36 -1.70
CA ILE A 155 27.91 1.47 -0.69
C ILE A 155 28.91 0.31 -0.84
N PHE A 156 28.39 -0.91 -0.95
CA PHE A 156 29.19 -2.11 -1.21
C PHE A 156 30.03 -1.97 -2.48
N ILE A 157 29.39 -1.61 -3.61
CA ILE A 157 30.05 -1.49 -4.91
C ILE A 157 31.20 -0.47 -4.84
N TYR A 158 30.97 0.68 -4.22
CA TYR A 158 32.01 1.69 -4.04
C TYR A 158 33.22 1.17 -3.26
N TYR A 159 33.00 0.53 -2.11
CA TYR A 159 34.09 0.01 -1.29
C TYR A 159 34.82 -1.17 -1.93
N PHE A 160 34.10 -2.02 -2.67
CA PHE A 160 34.69 -3.12 -3.42
C PHE A 160 35.60 -2.61 -4.54
N VAL A 161 35.12 -1.67 -5.36
CA VAL A 161 35.89 -1.10 -6.48
C VAL A 161 37.08 -0.27 -6.00
N THR A 162 36.99 0.37 -4.83
CA THR A 162 38.12 1.07 -4.18
C THR A 162 39.04 0.14 -3.40
N LYS A 163 38.87 -1.19 -3.52
CA LYS A 163 39.69 -2.23 -2.89
C LYS A 163 39.70 -2.21 -1.36
N LYS A 164 38.73 -1.55 -0.73
CA LYS A 164 38.51 -1.58 0.73
C LYS A 164 37.68 -2.81 1.11
N TYR A 165 38.26 -3.99 0.89
CA TYR A 165 37.54 -5.26 0.96
C TYR A 165 36.95 -5.59 2.33
N VAL A 166 37.59 -5.16 3.43
CA VAL A 166 37.05 -5.36 4.79
C VAL A 166 35.74 -4.58 4.96
N THR A 167 35.72 -3.30 4.58
CA THR A 167 34.48 -2.50 4.63
C THR A 167 33.43 -3.05 3.68
N ALA A 168 33.81 -3.47 2.47
CA ALA A 168 32.89 -4.11 1.54
C ALA A 168 32.29 -5.40 2.13
N LEU A 169 33.08 -6.23 2.81
CA LEU A 169 32.62 -7.43 3.49
C LEU A 169 31.61 -7.10 4.59
N VAL A 170 31.87 -6.09 5.43
CA VAL A 170 30.92 -5.66 6.47
C VAL A 170 29.59 -5.24 5.85
N ILE A 171 29.62 -4.40 4.81
CA ILE A 171 28.38 -3.96 4.13
C ILE A 171 27.66 -5.14 3.45
N PHE A 172 28.41 -6.07 2.85
CA PHE A 172 27.85 -7.28 2.26
C PHE A 172 27.12 -8.14 3.29
N ILE A 173 27.73 -8.40 4.45
CA ILE A 173 27.10 -9.17 5.52
C ILE A 173 25.85 -8.46 6.07
N LEU A 174 25.92 -7.15 6.31
CA LEU A 174 24.74 -6.35 6.70
C LEU A 174 23.62 -6.45 5.67
N SER A 175 23.98 -6.45 4.38
CA SER A 175 23.01 -6.58 3.29
C SER A 175 22.36 -7.96 3.26
N LEU A 176 23.13 -9.05 3.41
CA LEU A 176 22.58 -10.42 3.40
C LEU A 176 21.52 -10.63 4.49
N PHE A 177 21.80 -10.13 5.68
CA PHE A 177 20.90 -10.23 6.82
C PHE A 177 19.76 -9.20 6.82
N SER A 178 19.70 -8.33 5.81
CA SER A 178 18.70 -7.26 5.74
C SER A 178 17.37 -7.72 5.16
N ARG A 179 17.35 -8.71 4.27
CA ARG A 179 16.14 -9.27 3.65
C ARG A 179 16.43 -10.57 2.91
N GLU A 180 15.44 -11.44 2.83
CA GLU A 180 15.52 -12.80 2.31
C GLU A 180 15.96 -12.94 0.85
N ASN A 181 15.69 -11.94 0.00
CA ASN A 181 16.00 -12.00 -1.44
C ASN A 181 17.33 -11.34 -1.83
N ILE A 182 17.97 -10.59 -0.93
CA ILE A 182 19.26 -9.93 -1.17
C ILE A 182 20.41 -10.91 -1.50
N PRO A 183 20.50 -12.11 -0.91
CA PRO A 183 21.56 -13.07 -1.26
C PRO A 183 21.54 -13.42 -2.76
N LEU A 184 20.34 -13.60 -3.33
CA LEU A 184 20.19 -13.88 -4.75
C LEU A 184 20.73 -12.75 -5.63
N TRP A 185 20.57 -11.48 -5.22
CA TRP A 185 21.11 -10.36 -5.99
C TRP A 185 22.64 -10.33 -5.93
N PHE A 186 23.22 -10.59 -4.75
CA PHE A 186 24.67 -10.55 -4.58
C PHE A 186 25.37 -11.59 -5.45
N ILE A 187 24.77 -12.76 -5.67
CA ILE A 187 25.28 -13.76 -6.63
C ILE A 187 25.52 -13.10 -8.00
N PHE A 188 24.51 -12.42 -8.55
CA PHE A 188 24.60 -11.78 -9.86
C PHE A 188 25.42 -10.49 -9.85
N ILE A 189 25.45 -9.74 -8.74
CA ILE A 189 26.35 -8.59 -8.56
C ILE A 189 27.80 -9.05 -8.66
N PHE A 190 28.17 -10.12 -7.95
CA PHE A 190 29.51 -10.69 -7.99
C PHE A 190 29.89 -11.23 -9.37
N ILE A 191 28.96 -11.85 -10.10
CA ILE A 191 29.21 -12.28 -11.50
C ILE A 191 29.64 -11.10 -12.36
N VAL A 192 28.92 -9.98 -12.31
CA VAL A 192 29.31 -8.78 -13.08
C VAL A 192 30.62 -8.20 -12.57
N LEU A 193 30.87 -8.19 -11.26
CA LEU A 193 32.15 -7.75 -10.71
C LEU A 193 33.32 -8.63 -11.16
N ILE A 194 33.12 -9.94 -11.37
CA ILE A 194 34.11 -10.83 -12.00
C ILE A 194 34.39 -10.38 -13.43
N LEU A 195 33.34 -10.10 -14.22
CA LEU A 195 33.49 -9.64 -15.60
C LEU A 195 34.21 -8.28 -15.69
N GLU A 196 33.95 -7.36 -14.75
CA GLU A 196 34.64 -6.07 -14.65
C GLU A 196 36.11 -6.22 -14.24
N ASN A 197 36.40 -7.12 -13.29
CA ASN A 197 37.70 -7.25 -12.65
C ASN A 197 38.47 -8.50 -13.09
N ARG A 198 38.17 -9.06 -14.26
CA ARG A 198 38.75 -10.35 -14.76
C ARG A 198 40.27 -10.43 -14.73
N LYS A 199 40.96 -9.29 -14.76
CA LYS A 199 42.43 -9.20 -14.70
C LYS A 199 42.98 -9.15 -13.26
N ASP A 200 42.17 -8.76 -12.29
CA ASP A 200 42.54 -8.71 -10.87
C ASP A 200 42.14 -10.02 -10.17
N LYS A 201 43.08 -10.98 -10.13
CA LYS A 201 42.86 -12.30 -9.53
C LYS A 201 42.36 -12.24 -8.09
N LYS A 202 42.79 -11.23 -7.31
CA LYS A 202 42.38 -11.06 -5.91
C LYS A 202 40.91 -10.64 -5.84
N ALA A 203 40.51 -9.67 -6.64
CA ALA A 203 39.10 -9.26 -6.73
C ALA A 203 38.20 -10.42 -7.18
N VAL A 204 38.62 -11.18 -8.20
CA VAL A 204 37.89 -12.36 -8.69
C VAL A 204 37.73 -13.42 -7.59
N LYS A 205 38.80 -13.73 -6.84
CA LYS A 205 38.74 -14.65 -5.70
C LYS A 205 37.69 -14.21 -4.67
N TYR A 206 37.68 -12.93 -4.30
CA TYR A 206 36.67 -12.41 -3.36
C TYR A 206 35.25 -12.46 -3.91
N CYS A 207 35.06 -12.24 -5.21
CA CYS A 207 33.74 -12.41 -5.82
C CYS A 207 33.25 -13.87 -5.74
N PHE A 208 34.11 -14.86 -6.02
CA PHE A 208 33.75 -16.27 -5.87
C PHE A 208 33.40 -16.62 -4.42
N SER A 209 34.18 -16.14 -3.44
CA SER A 209 33.85 -16.29 -2.03
C SER A 209 32.51 -15.64 -1.68
N GLY A 210 32.23 -14.45 -2.23
CA GLY A 210 30.95 -13.76 -2.03
C GLY A 210 29.75 -14.51 -2.62
N ILE A 211 29.89 -15.10 -3.81
CA ILE A 211 28.88 -15.99 -4.41
C ILE A 211 28.63 -17.19 -3.50
N PHE A 212 29.69 -17.85 -3.05
CA PHE A 212 29.60 -19.02 -2.18
C PHE A 212 28.88 -18.70 -0.86
N ILE A 213 29.26 -17.61 -0.18
CA ILE A 213 28.59 -17.13 1.04
C ILE A 213 27.11 -16.83 0.78
N SER A 214 26.80 -16.17 -0.34
CA SER A 214 25.41 -15.83 -0.69
C SER A 214 24.55 -17.07 -0.92
N ILE A 215 25.08 -18.09 -1.62
CA ILE A 215 24.39 -19.36 -1.85
C ILE A 215 24.16 -20.11 -0.54
N ILE A 216 25.20 -20.26 0.30
CA ILE A 216 25.08 -20.94 1.59
C ILE A 216 24.04 -20.24 2.46
N TYR A 217 24.13 -18.92 2.58
CA TYR A 217 23.20 -18.18 3.40
C TYR A 217 21.77 -18.27 2.87
N PHE A 218 21.55 -18.20 1.55
CA PHE A 218 20.24 -18.39 0.94
C PHE A 218 19.65 -19.78 1.25
N ILE A 219 20.47 -20.84 1.21
CA ILE A 219 20.04 -22.19 1.57
C ILE A 219 19.69 -22.28 3.06
N LEU A 220 20.58 -21.79 3.93
CA LEU A 220 20.36 -21.80 5.38
C LEU A 220 19.11 -21.01 5.77
N LEU A 221 18.89 -19.88 5.12
CA LEU A 221 17.72 -19.03 5.36
C LEU A 221 16.41 -19.79 5.17
N PHE A 222 16.25 -20.44 4.02
CA PHE A 222 14.99 -21.12 3.66
C PHE A 222 14.88 -22.54 4.23
N LYS A 223 15.99 -23.23 4.51
CA LYS A 223 15.97 -24.60 5.05
C LYS A 223 16.09 -24.67 6.57
N VAL A 224 16.63 -23.64 7.23
CA VAL A 224 16.93 -23.67 8.67
C VAL A 224 16.30 -22.47 9.36
N PHE A 225 16.67 -21.24 9.01
CA PHE A 225 16.31 -20.07 9.81
C PHE A 225 14.82 -19.76 9.79
N ILE A 226 14.21 -19.62 8.62
CA ILE A 226 12.76 -19.36 8.50
C ILE A 226 11.95 -20.48 9.17
N PRO A 227 12.15 -21.78 8.84
CA PRO A 227 11.43 -22.87 9.50
C PRO A 227 11.60 -22.89 11.04
N SER A 228 12.77 -22.50 11.55
CA SER A 228 13.03 -22.51 13.00
C SER A 228 12.24 -21.46 13.80
N ILE A 229 11.71 -20.43 13.14
CA ILE A 229 10.95 -19.33 13.76
C ILE A 229 9.47 -19.32 13.36
N GLU A 230 9.02 -20.32 12.60
CA GLU A 230 7.64 -20.44 12.18
C GLU A 230 6.71 -20.69 13.38
N THR A 231 5.65 -19.91 13.42
CA THR A 231 4.57 -20.05 14.38
C THR A 231 3.79 -21.31 14.03
N LYS A 232 3.54 -22.16 15.03
CA LYS A 232 2.81 -23.43 14.85
C LYS A 232 1.48 -23.21 14.10
N ASN A 233 1.25 -24.00 13.04
CA ASN A 233 0.09 -23.94 12.14
C ASN A 233 -0.03 -22.67 11.27
N VAL A 234 1.02 -21.86 11.18
CA VAL A 234 1.12 -20.72 10.27
C VAL A 234 2.38 -20.92 9.44
N GLY A 235 2.24 -21.56 8.27
CA GLY A 235 3.38 -21.77 7.37
C GLY A 235 3.79 -20.48 6.68
N TYR A 236 5.08 -20.28 6.45
CA TYR A 236 5.57 -19.20 5.60
C TYR A 236 5.22 -19.49 4.14
N THR A 237 4.62 -18.52 3.45
CA THR A 237 4.30 -18.67 2.02
C THR A 237 5.57 -18.49 1.19
N LEU A 238 6.34 -19.58 1.08
CA LEU A 238 7.70 -19.61 0.51
C LEU A 238 7.76 -19.37 -1.00
N PHE A 239 6.75 -19.83 -1.75
CA PHE A 239 6.88 -20.01 -3.20
C PHE A 239 5.57 -19.74 -3.94
N ASN A 240 5.47 -18.55 -4.55
CA ASN A 240 4.32 -18.10 -5.36
C ASN A 240 4.74 -17.96 -6.83
N TYR A 241 5.06 -19.09 -7.47
CA TYR A 241 5.49 -19.14 -8.88
C TYR A 241 4.85 -20.36 -9.57
N SER A 242 3.53 -20.45 -9.49
CA SER A 242 2.75 -21.61 -9.97
C SER A 242 3.04 -21.97 -11.42
N ALA A 243 3.33 -20.98 -12.27
CA ALA A 243 3.69 -21.17 -13.67
C ALA A 243 5.01 -21.95 -13.90
N LEU A 244 5.86 -22.07 -12.87
CA LEU A 244 7.13 -22.80 -12.93
C LEU A 244 7.06 -24.19 -12.24
N GLY A 245 6.00 -24.47 -11.47
CA GLY A 245 5.85 -25.70 -10.68
C GLY A 245 5.39 -25.42 -9.24
N ALA A 246 5.29 -26.47 -8.43
CA ALA A 246 4.85 -26.37 -7.04
C ALA A 246 6.00 -26.07 -6.06
N THR A 247 7.24 -26.34 -6.45
CA THR A 247 8.41 -26.20 -5.57
C THR A 247 9.58 -25.48 -6.25
N PRO A 248 10.53 -24.88 -5.50
CA PRO A 248 11.73 -24.29 -6.08
C PRO A 248 12.55 -25.26 -6.94
N GLY A 249 12.56 -26.56 -6.59
CA GLY A 249 13.24 -27.59 -7.37
C GLY A 249 12.56 -27.87 -8.71
N GLU A 250 11.22 -27.97 -8.70
CA GLU A 250 10.43 -28.07 -9.93
C GLU A 250 10.60 -26.82 -10.80
N ALA A 251 10.68 -25.64 -10.21
CA ALA A 251 10.91 -24.39 -10.93
C ALA A 251 12.21 -24.40 -11.73
N ILE A 252 13.30 -24.85 -11.10
CA ILE A 252 14.60 -24.99 -11.77
C ILE A 252 14.48 -26.04 -12.88
N LEU A 253 13.85 -27.18 -12.59
CA LEU A 253 13.67 -28.26 -13.56
C LEU A 253 12.83 -27.80 -14.77
N TYR A 254 11.78 -27.01 -14.53
CA TYR A 254 10.94 -26.42 -15.57
C TYR A 254 11.73 -25.47 -16.45
N ILE A 255 12.52 -24.57 -15.85
CA ILE A 255 13.39 -23.63 -16.60
C ILE A 255 14.37 -24.37 -17.50
N LEU A 256 14.92 -25.50 -17.04
CA LEU A 256 15.86 -26.32 -17.80
C LEU A 256 15.18 -27.14 -18.91
N ARG A 257 13.96 -27.65 -18.68
CA ARG A 257 13.21 -28.47 -19.64
C ARG A 257 12.44 -27.64 -20.68
N HIS A 258 12.04 -26.42 -20.31
CA HIS A 258 11.17 -25.54 -21.10
C HIS A 258 11.77 -24.12 -21.20
N PRO A 259 12.96 -23.95 -21.81
CA PRO A 259 13.65 -22.67 -21.83
C PRO A 259 12.91 -21.59 -22.63
N VAL A 260 12.24 -21.96 -23.74
CA VAL A 260 11.50 -21.02 -24.60
C VAL A 260 10.25 -20.53 -23.87
N GLU A 261 9.50 -21.44 -23.25
CA GLU A 261 8.32 -21.15 -22.44
C GLU A 261 8.69 -20.29 -21.23
N SER A 262 9.80 -20.62 -20.57
CA SER A 262 10.31 -19.84 -19.44
C SER A 262 10.65 -18.41 -19.84
N ILE A 263 11.27 -18.20 -21.00
CA ILE A 263 11.50 -16.85 -21.54
C ILE A 263 10.18 -16.16 -21.88
N LYS A 264 9.20 -16.87 -22.46
CA LYS A 264 7.87 -16.32 -22.76
C LYS A 264 7.18 -15.80 -21.48
N LEU A 265 7.29 -16.51 -20.36
CA LEU A 265 6.73 -16.11 -19.06
C LEU A 265 7.26 -14.75 -18.56
N PHE A 266 8.44 -14.29 -19.00
CA PHE A 266 8.92 -12.95 -18.66
C PHE A 266 8.07 -11.83 -19.24
N PHE A 267 7.31 -12.10 -20.30
CA PHE A 267 6.62 -11.08 -21.09
C PHE A 267 5.10 -11.23 -21.08
N VAL A 268 4.58 -12.45 -20.94
CA VAL A 268 3.14 -12.72 -20.99
C VAL A 268 2.51 -12.79 -19.61
N ASN A 269 1.23 -12.40 -19.52
CA ASN A 269 0.41 -12.73 -18.36
C ASN A 269 0.23 -14.25 -18.29
N HIS A 270 0.56 -14.84 -17.15
CA HIS A 270 0.40 -16.29 -16.91
C HIS A 270 -0.77 -16.59 -15.97
N LEU A 271 -1.56 -15.58 -15.59
CA LEU A 271 -2.77 -15.72 -14.82
C LEU A 271 -3.99 -15.67 -15.75
N ASP A 272 -5.08 -16.31 -15.33
CA ASP A 272 -6.32 -16.41 -16.12
C ASP A 272 -7.10 -15.09 -16.21
N ASP A 273 -6.73 -14.08 -15.42
CA ASP A 273 -7.40 -12.78 -15.41
C ASP A 273 -6.81 -11.84 -16.48
N PRO A 274 -7.58 -11.49 -17.54
CA PRO A 274 -7.10 -10.62 -18.62
C PRO A 274 -6.87 -9.17 -18.17
N ALA A 275 -7.35 -8.75 -16.99
CA ALA A 275 -7.10 -7.41 -16.45
C ALA A 275 -5.61 -7.13 -16.23
N TYR A 276 -4.77 -8.17 -16.09
CA TYR A 276 -3.33 -8.04 -15.90
C TYR A 276 -2.52 -8.10 -17.21
N ASN A 277 -3.19 -8.17 -18.37
CA ASN A 277 -2.53 -8.12 -19.67
C ASN A 277 -1.78 -6.79 -19.87
N GLY A 278 -0.53 -6.88 -20.35
CA GLY A 278 0.31 -5.72 -20.64
C GLY A 278 1.01 -5.08 -19.44
N VAL A 279 0.81 -5.56 -18.21
CA VAL A 279 1.49 -5.06 -17.00
C VAL A 279 3.01 -5.24 -17.11
N LYS A 280 3.46 -6.43 -17.52
CA LYS A 280 4.90 -6.71 -17.74
C LYS A 280 5.49 -5.84 -18.85
N ALA A 281 4.76 -5.65 -19.95
CA ALA A 281 5.16 -4.79 -21.05
C ALA A 281 5.32 -3.32 -20.59
N GLU A 282 4.37 -2.81 -19.79
CA GLU A 282 4.49 -1.48 -19.18
C GLU A 282 5.77 -1.35 -18.34
N PHE A 283 6.05 -2.34 -17.49
CA PHE A 283 7.27 -2.36 -16.68
C PHE A 283 8.53 -2.24 -17.54
N TYR A 284 8.67 -3.05 -18.59
CA TYR A 284 9.84 -2.98 -19.47
C TYR A 284 9.93 -1.64 -20.21
N LEU A 285 8.81 -1.15 -20.76
CA LEU A 285 8.78 0.12 -21.49
C LEU A 285 9.22 1.30 -20.61
N VAL A 286 8.73 1.35 -19.36
CA VAL A 286 9.10 2.41 -18.41
C VAL A 286 10.62 2.45 -18.20
N TYR A 287 11.25 1.30 -17.94
CA TYR A 287 12.69 1.28 -17.65
C TYR A 287 13.58 1.33 -18.89
N ILE A 288 13.13 0.80 -20.03
CA ILE A 288 13.84 0.93 -21.31
C ILE A 288 13.86 2.40 -21.75
N ILE A 289 12.71 3.09 -21.76
CA ILE A 289 12.62 4.51 -22.15
C ILE A 289 13.40 5.38 -21.15
N SER A 290 13.38 5.03 -19.86
CA SER A 290 14.18 5.69 -18.82
C SER A 290 15.67 5.34 -18.89
N GLY A 291 16.24 5.06 -20.06
CA GLY A 291 17.69 4.83 -20.25
C GLY A 291 18.16 3.38 -20.17
N GLY A 292 17.27 2.40 -19.95
CA GLY A 292 17.63 0.98 -20.00
C GLY A 292 18.20 0.56 -21.36
N PHE A 293 17.81 1.22 -22.46
CA PHE A 293 18.37 0.97 -23.79
C PHE A 293 19.89 1.21 -23.86
N VAL A 294 20.45 2.08 -23.01
CA VAL A 294 21.90 2.37 -22.95
C VAL A 294 22.70 1.11 -22.60
N LEU A 295 22.09 0.17 -21.87
CA LEU A 295 22.76 -1.07 -21.45
C LEU A 295 23.05 -2.02 -22.61
N LEU A 296 22.44 -1.83 -23.79
CA LEU A 296 22.79 -2.57 -25.00
C LEU A 296 24.25 -2.34 -25.42
N ALA A 297 24.83 -1.18 -25.08
CA ALA A 297 26.26 -0.90 -25.32
C ALA A 297 27.20 -1.64 -24.34
N LYS A 298 26.67 -2.11 -23.20
CA LYS A 298 27.41 -2.85 -22.15
C LYS A 298 26.51 -3.95 -21.56
N PRO A 299 26.21 -5.01 -22.34
CA PRO A 299 25.22 -6.01 -21.97
C PRO A 299 25.57 -6.78 -20.69
N LYS A 300 26.84 -6.79 -20.25
CA LYS A 300 27.23 -7.35 -18.95
C LYS A 300 26.45 -6.78 -17.75
N TYR A 301 25.99 -5.53 -17.81
CA TYR A 301 25.17 -4.95 -16.74
C TYR A 301 23.72 -5.45 -16.74
N LEU A 302 23.24 -6.09 -17.81
CA LEU A 302 21.92 -6.73 -17.85
C LEU A 302 21.85 -7.93 -16.89
N ILE A 303 22.99 -8.58 -16.61
CA ILE A 303 23.09 -9.75 -15.73
C ILE A 303 22.58 -9.42 -14.32
N TRP A 304 22.84 -8.21 -13.82
CA TRP A 304 22.32 -7.74 -12.52
C TRP A 304 20.81 -7.84 -12.39
N PHE A 305 20.07 -7.62 -13.48
CA PHE A 305 18.62 -7.52 -13.46
C PHE A 305 17.94 -8.88 -13.62
N ILE A 306 18.65 -9.94 -14.01
CA ILE A 306 18.08 -11.28 -14.20
C ILE A 306 17.31 -11.76 -12.97
N PRO A 307 17.93 -11.90 -11.77
CA PRO A 307 17.21 -12.40 -10.60
C PRO A 307 16.10 -11.45 -10.15
N ILE A 308 16.34 -10.14 -10.30
CA ILE A 308 15.44 -9.07 -9.87
C ILE A 308 14.16 -9.04 -10.70
N ILE A 309 14.27 -9.23 -12.01
CA ILE A 309 13.13 -9.29 -12.92
C ILE A 309 12.46 -10.66 -12.78
N ALA A 310 13.22 -11.77 -12.69
CA ALA A 310 12.68 -13.11 -12.56
C ALA A 310 11.79 -13.27 -11.32
N GLN A 311 12.27 -12.89 -10.13
CA GLN A 311 11.48 -12.94 -8.88
C GLN A 311 10.19 -12.10 -8.97
N LYS A 312 10.17 -11.13 -9.87
CA LYS A 312 9.10 -10.15 -10.04
C LYS A 312 8.06 -10.70 -11.01
N VAL A 313 8.42 -10.84 -12.29
CA VAL A 313 7.47 -11.14 -13.38
C VAL A 313 7.00 -12.59 -13.40
N LEU A 314 7.71 -13.51 -12.74
CA LEU A 314 7.29 -14.91 -12.64
C LEU A 314 6.39 -15.18 -11.44
N ASN A 315 6.17 -14.19 -10.57
CA ASN A 315 5.38 -14.35 -9.35
C ASN A 315 3.87 -14.42 -9.62
N ASP A 316 3.10 -15.13 -8.81
CA ASP A 316 1.63 -15.21 -8.98
C ASP A 316 0.89 -13.92 -8.55
N VAL A 317 1.57 -12.96 -7.92
CA VAL A 317 0.96 -11.70 -7.47
C VAL A 317 1.21 -10.58 -8.50
N PRO A 318 0.19 -10.15 -9.28
CA PRO A 318 0.39 -9.25 -10.42
C PRO A 318 0.83 -7.83 -10.03
N THR A 319 0.49 -7.37 -8.82
CA THR A 319 0.97 -6.09 -8.29
C THR A 319 2.49 -6.06 -8.15
N ARG A 320 3.13 -7.23 -7.95
CA ARG A 320 4.59 -7.34 -7.96
C ARG A 320 5.16 -7.13 -9.35
N TRP A 321 4.45 -7.35 -10.45
CA TRP A 321 4.99 -7.17 -11.82
C TRP A 321 5.11 -5.71 -12.25
N GLY A 322 4.26 -4.84 -11.69
CA GLY A 322 4.08 -3.47 -12.14
C GLY A 322 5.18 -2.49 -11.67
N ILE A 323 4.94 -1.21 -11.86
CA ILE A 323 5.90 -0.12 -11.60
C ILE A 323 5.66 0.64 -10.30
N ALA A 324 4.52 0.40 -9.64
CA ALA A 324 4.08 1.14 -8.47
C ALA A 324 4.65 0.59 -7.16
N THR A 325 4.43 1.32 -6.06
CA THR A 325 4.91 1.00 -4.71
C THR A 325 6.44 0.87 -4.65
N TYR A 326 6.97 -0.02 -3.79
CA TYR A 326 8.39 -0.31 -3.67
C TYR A 326 8.87 -1.46 -4.57
N TYR A 327 7.99 -2.14 -5.31
CA TYR A 327 8.35 -3.34 -6.10
C TYR A 327 9.30 -3.10 -7.28
N SER A 328 9.70 -1.85 -7.52
CA SER A 328 10.74 -1.53 -8.50
C SER A 328 12.06 -1.11 -7.87
N VAL A 329 12.15 -1.07 -6.53
CA VAL A 329 13.30 -0.53 -5.81
C VAL A 329 14.59 -1.26 -6.20
N GLU A 330 14.48 -2.54 -6.51
CA GLU A 330 15.54 -3.41 -6.95
C GLU A 330 16.17 -2.91 -8.26
N VAL A 331 15.33 -2.65 -9.26
CA VAL A 331 15.75 -2.16 -10.58
C VAL A 331 16.35 -0.76 -10.47
N VAL A 332 15.65 0.15 -9.79
CA VAL A 332 16.06 1.56 -9.66
C VAL A 332 17.26 1.76 -8.72
N THR A 333 17.73 0.72 -8.04
CA THR A 333 19.00 0.74 -7.29
C THR A 333 20.20 0.53 -8.20
N LEU A 334 20.10 -0.41 -9.15
CA LEU A 334 21.21 -0.77 -10.03
C LEU A 334 21.21 0.05 -11.33
N LEU A 335 20.05 0.46 -11.83
CA LEU A 335 19.93 1.16 -13.10
C LEU A 335 20.75 2.48 -13.17
N PRO A 336 20.78 3.35 -12.13
CA PRO A 336 21.65 4.52 -12.12
C PRO A 336 23.14 4.19 -12.29
N LEU A 337 23.61 3.13 -11.62
CA LEU A 337 24.99 2.66 -11.75
C LEU A 337 25.24 2.13 -13.18
N SER A 338 24.38 1.24 -13.67
CA SER A 338 24.52 0.61 -14.99
C SER A 338 24.57 1.63 -16.13
N VAL A 339 23.63 2.58 -16.12
CA VAL A 339 23.51 3.61 -17.15
C VAL A 339 24.75 4.51 -17.12
N PHE A 340 25.09 5.09 -15.96
CA PHE A 340 26.15 6.09 -15.91
C PHE A 340 27.56 5.50 -15.99
N LEU A 341 27.78 4.25 -15.55
CA LEU A 341 29.01 3.53 -15.86
C LEU A 341 29.14 3.28 -17.36
N THR A 342 28.05 2.95 -18.05
CA THR A 342 28.06 2.80 -19.51
C THR A 342 28.34 4.12 -20.22
N LEU A 343 27.64 5.20 -19.84
CA LEU A 343 27.87 6.54 -20.40
C LEU A 343 29.31 7.03 -20.14
N SER A 344 29.89 6.74 -18.98
CA SER A 344 31.28 7.11 -18.66
C SER A 344 32.31 6.45 -19.58
N SER A 345 31.96 5.34 -20.24
CA SER A 345 32.85 4.66 -21.19
C SER A 345 32.88 5.30 -22.58
N VAL A 346 31.99 6.26 -22.86
CA VAL A 346 31.98 7.05 -24.09
C VAL A 346 33.15 8.03 -24.06
N LYS A 347 33.98 8.07 -25.12
CA LYS A 347 35.19 8.90 -25.15
C LYS A 347 34.91 10.42 -25.21
N SER A 348 33.84 10.84 -25.87
CA SER A 348 33.53 12.26 -26.09
C SER A 348 32.76 12.87 -24.91
N HIS A 349 33.34 13.87 -24.24
CA HIS A 349 32.70 14.61 -23.16
C HIS A 349 31.41 15.34 -23.59
N SER A 350 31.39 15.90 -24.82
CA SER A 350 30.20 16.55 -25.37
C SER A 350 29.08 15.53 -25.62
N PHE A 351 29.42 14.34 -26.11
CA PHE A 351 28.41 13.29 -26.33
C PHE A 351 27.90 12.70 -25.01
N GLN A 352 28.78 12.53 -24.00
CA GLN A 352 28.36 12.18 -22.64
C GLN A 352 27.32 13.17 -22.09
N LYS A 353 27.53 14.48 -22.29
CA LYS A 353 26.57 15.51 -21.89
C LYS A 353 25.22 15.32 -22.59
N VAL A 354 25.21 15.18 -23.91
CA VAL A 354 23.98 14.98 -24.71
C VAL A 354 23.21 13.75 -24.24
N LEU A 355 23.88 12.60 -24.11
CA LEU A 355 23.25 11.36 -23.65
C LEU A 355 22.73 11.48 -22.21
N THR A 356 23.46 12.17 -21.35
CA THR A 356 23.01 12.43 -19.97
C THR A 356 21.72 13.23 -19.95
N ILE A 357 21.66 14.33 -20.71
CA ILE A 357 20.48 15.19 -20.81
C ILE A 357 19.30 14.39 -21.38
N LEU A 358 19.53 13.62 -22.45
CA LEU A 358 18.49 12.80 -23.08
C LEU A 358 17.91 11.78 -22.09
N VAL A 359 18.76 11.02 -21.40
CA VAL A 359 18.31 9.98 -20.46
C VAL A 359 17.60 10.60 -19.25
N CYS A 360 18.12 11.70 -18.69
CA CYS A 360 17.45 12.38 -17.58
C CYS A 360 16.10 12.96 -18.02
N THR A 361 16.02 13.56 -19.21
CA THR A 361 14.76 14.13 -19.74
C THR A 361 13.74 13.03 -20.00
N ALA A 362 14.14 11.92 -20.65
CA ALA A 362 13.26 10.77 -20.87
C ALA A 362 12.74 10.19 -19.54
N THR A 363 13.61 10.10 -18.53
CA THR A 363 13.24 9.61 -17.19
C THR A 363 12.24 10.52 -16.49
N VAL A 364 12.44 11.85 -16.56
CA VAL A 364 11.49 12.82 -16.02
C VAL A 364 10.15 12.69 -16.75
N SER A 365 10.15 12.68 -18.08
CA SER A 365 8.91 12.59 -18.88
C SER A 365 8.12 11.32 -18.58
N VAL A 366 8.79 10.16 -18.50
CA VAL A 366 8.13 8.89 -18.12
C VAL A 366 7.59 8.97 -16.71
N THR A 367 8.37 9.50 -15.77
CA THR A 367 7.98 9.58 -14.36
C THR A 367 6.76 10.49 -14.19
N THR A 368 6.78 11.69 -14.75
CA THR A 368 5.64 12.63 -14.68
C THR A 368 4.41 12.06 -15.38
N HIS A 369 4.56 11.38 -16.52
CA HIS A 369 3.45 10.74 -17.21
C HIS A 369 2.83 9.61 -16.36
N LYS A 370 3.65 8.79 -15.70
CA LYS A 370 3.19 7.67 -14.88
C LYS A 370 2.74 8.06 -13.48
N LEU A 371 2.91 9.31 -13.05
CA LEU A 371 2.31 9.82 -11.80
C LEU A 371 0.78 9.97 -11.89
N GLU A 372 0.22 9.97 -13.10
CA GLU A 372 -1.24 9.96 -13.30
C GLU A 372 -1.79 8.54 -13.29
N ARG A 373 -2.77 8.27 -12.41
CA ARG A 373 -3.37 6.93 -12.24
C ARG A 373 -3.89 6.33 -13.55
N SER A 374 -4.53 7.16 -14.39
CA SER A 374 -5.07 6.74 -15.69
C SER A 374 -4.02 6.21 -16.66
N ASN A 375 -2.74 6.57 -16.45
CA ASN A 375 -1.64 6.17 -17.31
C ASN A 375 -0.94 4.89 -16.84
N ASN A 376 -1.45 4.22 -15.81
CA ASN A 376 -0.90 2.98 -15.27
C ASN A 376 -1.79 1.80 -15.65
N ARG A 377 -1.21 0.61 -15.90
CA ARG A 377 -2.01 -0.61 -16.17
C ARG A 377 -2.79 -1.09 -14.96
N ILE A 378 -2.29 -0.81 -13.76
CA ILE A 378 -2.96 -1.13 -12.50
C ILE A 378 -3.16 0.17 -11.69
N PRO A 379 -4.16 1.02 -12.03
CA PRO A 379 -4.31 2.37 -11.47
C PRO A 379 -4.38 2.41 -9.93
N TYR A 380 -5.01 1.39 -9.32
CA TYR A 380 -5.21 1.33 -7.86
C TYR A 380 -3.91 1.11 -7.06
N THR A 381 -2.82 0.70 -7.71
CA THR A 381 -1.52 0.49 -7.04
C THR A 381 -0.74 1.79 -6.79
N LEU A 382 -1.17 2.90 -7.41
CA LEU A 382 -0.56 4.21 -7.23
C LEU A 382 -1.44 5.09 -6.33
N ASN A 383 -0.80 5.74 -5.36
CA ASN A 383 -1.44 6.77 -4.54
C ASN A 383 -0.80 8.15 -4.83
N PRO A 384 -1.33 8.91 -5.81
CA PRO A 384 -0.80 10.22 -6.19
C PRO A 384 -0.77 11.20 -5.02
N SER A 385 -1.76 11.15 -4.13
CA SER A 385 -1.83 12.02 -2.95
C SER A 385 -0.63 11.84 -2.02
N LYS A 386 0.06 10.69 -2.04
CA LYS A 386 1.28 10.47 -1.23
C LYS A 386 2.59 10.86 -1.93
N VAL A 387 2.57 11.16 -3.24
CA VAL A 387 3.80 11.36 -4.03
C VAL A 387 3.83 12.66 -4.86
N LYS A 388 2.68 13.23 -5.25
CA LYS A 388 2.61 14.47 -6.03
C LYS A 388 2.63 15.70 -5.13
N ILE A 389 3.80 16.09 -4.63
CA ILE A 389 3.93 17.24 -3.69
C ILE A 389 3.41 18.58 -4.26
N TYR A 390 3.34 18.71 -5.58
CA TYR A 390 2.83 19.90 -6.26
C TYR A 390 1.29 19.93 -6.39
N ASP A 391 0.62 18.86 -5.99
CA ASP A 391 -0.84 18.73 -6.04
C ASP A 391 -1.46 19.11 -4.69
N LYS A 392 -2.58 19.85 -4.69
CA LYS A 392 -3.26 20.27 -3.44
C LYS A 392 -3.67 19.07 -2.57
N HIS A 393 -4.04 17.95 -3.18
CA HIS A 393 -4.46 16.74 -2.47
C HIS A 393 -3.30 16.09 -1.71
N PHE A 394 -2.05 16.48 -2.01
CA PHE A 394 -0.90 16.09 -1.21
C PHE A 394 -0.90 16.70 0.19
N PHE A 395 -1.60 17.81 0.42
CA PHE A 395 -1.64 18.46 1.74
C PHE A 395 -2.94 18.22 2.49
N GLU A 396 -3.83 17.37 1.95
CA GLU A 396 -5.11 17.05 2.56
C GLU A 396 -4.98 15.91 3.57
N ALA A 397 -5.53 16.13 4.75
CA ALA A 397 -5.65 15.13 5.81
C ALA A 397 -7.10 14.62 5.90
N PRO A 398 -7.32 13.35 6.28
CA PRO A 398 -8.66 12.78 6.43
C PRO A 398 -9.49 13.51 7.51
N PHE A 399 -8.82 14.22 8.44
CA PHE A 399 -9.45 14.90 9.56
C PHE A 399 -8.60 16.05 10.10
N ASN A 400 -9.08 16.77 11.12
CA ASN A 400 -8.31 17.84 11.73
C ASN A 400 -7.13 17.29 12.54
N VAL A 401 -5.94 17.31 11.95
CA VAL A 401 -4.69 16.76 12.52
C VAL A 401 -4.41 17.28 13.93
N LYS A 402 -4.57 18.57 14.19
CA LYS A 402 -4.27 19.15 15.51
C LYS A 402 -5.23 18.64 16.59
N LYS A 403 -6.53 18.58 16.27
CA LYS A 403 -7.56 18.12 17.21
C LYS A 403 -7.43 16.62 17.48
N VAL A 404 -7.24 15.80 16.43
CA VAL A 404 -7.03 14.35 16.60
C VAL A 404 -5.77 14.06 17.40
N ASN A 405 -4.65 14.75 17.17
CA ASN A 405 -3.47 14.60 18.02
C ASN A 405 -3.73 14.94 19.50
N ARG A 406 -4.60 15.92 19.81
CA ARG A 406 -4.99 16.20 21.20
C ARG A 406 -5.83 15.07 21.79
N LEU A 407 -6.76 14.52 21.01
CA LEU A 407 -7.54 13.33 21.40
C LEU A 407 -6.63 12.12 21.66
N LEU A 408 -5.64 11.87 20.80
CA LEU A 408 -4.68 10.76 20.99
C LEU A 408 -3.81 10.91 22.25
N LYS A 409 -3.47 12.14 22.65
CA LYS A 409 -2.71 12.42 23.89
C LYS A 409 -3.47 12.07 25.17
N GLN A 410 -4.78 11.85 25.11
CA GLN A 410 -5.57 11.40 26.26
C GLN A 410 -5.33 9.92 26.57
N ILE A 411 -4.78 9.15 25.63
CA ILE A 411 -4.45 7.74 25.81
C ILE A 411 -3.15 7.66 26.64
N PRO A 412 -3.15 7.00 27.81
CA PRO A 412 -1.92 6.80 28.58
C PRO A 412 -0.86 6.04 27.76
N SER A 413 0.41 6.40 27.94
CA SER A 413 1.53 5.79 27.19
C SER A 413 1.66 4.28 27.40
N GLN A 414 1.30 3.80 28.60
CA GLN A 414 1.35 2.37 28.97
C GLN A 414 0.06 1.60 28.64
N ALA A 415 -0.99 2.27 28.15
CA ALA A 415 -2.26 1.62 27.87
C ALA A 415 -2.18 0.71 26.63
N SER A 416 -2.85 -0.44 26.68
CA SER A 416 -3.10 -1.28 25.51
C SER A 416 -4.15 -0.63 24.61
N VAL A 417 -3.89 -0.58 23.29
CA VAL A 417 -4.76 0.13 22.34
C VAL A 417 -5.08 -0.74 21.13
N SER A 418 -6.33 -0.72 20.70
CA SER A 418 -6.72 -1.12 19.35
C SER A 418 -6.94 0.10 18.48
N ALA A 419 -6.24 0.21 17.36
CA ALA A 419 -6.26 1.41 16.51
C ALA A 419 -6.53 1.09 15.03
N SER A 420 -7.23 1.99 14.33
CA SER A 420 -7.47 1.88 12.88
C SER A 420 -6.20 2.15 12.05
N ASN A 421 -6.25 1.81 10.75
CA ASN A 421 -5.09 1.69 9.85
C ASN A 421 -4.18 2.92 9.80
N THR A 422 -4.77 4.11 9.75
CA THR A 422 -4.07 5.39 9.62
C THR A 422 -3.64 5.96 10.97
N ILE A 423 -4.26 5.51 12.07
CA ILE A 423 -4.00 6.01 13.44
C ILE A 423 -2.94 5.16 14.13
N LEU A 424 -2.96 3.84 13.93
CA LEU A 424 -2.06 2.90 14.58
C LEU A 424 -0.57 3.29 14.46
N PRO A 425 -0.04 3.74 13.31
CA PRO A 425 1.37 4.09 13.20
C PRO A 425 1.81 5.23 14.14
N HIS A 426 0.88 6.08 14.58
CA HIS A 426 1.14 7.16 15.55
C HIS A 426 1.18 6.67 16.99
N LEU A 427 0.69 5.46 17.25
CA LEU A 427 0.57 4.86 18.58
C LEU A 427 1.43 3.60 18.73
N ALA A 428 2.11 3.17 17.67
CA ALA A 428 2.79 1.87 17.57
C ALA A 428 3.87 1.64 18.64
N GLN A 429 4.50 2.68 19.16
CA GLN A 429 5.59 2.56 20.15
C GLN A 429 5.05 2.34 21.58
N ARG A 430 4.52 1.14 21.86
CA ARG A 430 3.96 0.74 23.16
C ARG A 430 4.05 -0.77 23.37
N GLN A 431 3.82 -1.23 24.60
CA GLN A 431 3.89 -2.67 24.94
C GLN A 431 2.84 -3.53 24.25
N LYS A 432 1.61 -3.02 24.06
CA LYS A 432 0.51 -3.77 23.42
C LYS A 432 -0.27 -2.86 22.49
N ILE A 433 -0.29 -3.21 21.21
CA ILE A 433 -1.12 -2.55 20.20
C ILE A 433 -1.76 -3.59 19.28
N TYR A 434 -3.00 -3.33 18.88
CA TYR A 434 -3.76 -4.20 18.01
C TYR A 434 -4.32 -3.43 16.82
N PHE A 435 -4.40 -4.09 15.68
CA PHE A 435 -5.04 -3.52 14.51
C PHE A 435 -6.56 -3.69 14.61
N PHE A 436 -7.28 -2.59 14.79
CA PHE A 436 -8.74 -2.60 14.88
C PHE A 436 -9.34 -3.27 13.64
N PRO A 437 -10.30 -4.21 13.78
CA PRO A 437 -11.16 -4.44 14.95
C PRO A 437 -10.67 -5.47 15.98
N VAL A 438 -9.41 -5.93 15.90
CA VAL A 438 -8.87 -6.84 16.93
C VAL A 438 -8.69 -6.07 18.24
N ILE A 439 -9.40 -6.46 19.30
CA ILE A 439 -9.39 -5.74 20.59
C ILE A 439 -8.57 -6.46 21.67
N LYS A 440 -8.74 -7.78 21.83
CA LYS A 440 -8.14 -8.59 22.92
C LYS A 440 -8.31 -7.89 24.30
N ASP A 441 -7.21 -7.59 24.98
CA ASP A 441 -7.14 -6.91 26.27
C ASP A 441 -6.88 -5.39 26.14
N ALA A 442 -7.18 -4.76 25.00
CA ALA A 442 -7.05 -3.31 24.84
C ALA A 442 -7.92 -2.54 25.85
N GLY A 443 -7.32 -1.62 26.60
CA GLY A 443 -8.05 -0.68 27.44
C GLY A 443 -8.71 0.46 26.66
N TYR A 444 -8.23 0.73 25.45
CA TYR A 444 -8.73 1.79 24.58
C TYR A 444 -8.92 1.31 23.14
N ILE A 445 -9.93 1.86 22.48
CA ILE A 445 -10.16 1.73 21.05
C ILE A 445 -10.11 3.11 20.43
N VAL A 446 -9.40 3.29 19.33
CA VAL A 446 -9.43 4.52 18.55
C VAL A 446 -9.53 4.23 17.06
N PHE A 447 -10.54 4.79 16.41
CA PHE A 447 -10.72 4.62 14.97
C PHE A 447 -11.30 5.87 14.33
N SER A 448 -10.97 6.06 13.05
CA SER A 448 -11.74 6.92 12.15
C SER A 448 -12.84 6.11 11.48
N VAL A 449 -14.04 6.66 11.34
CA VAL A 449 -15.12 5.99 10.59
C VAL A 449 -14.85 5.88 9.09
N TYR A 450 -13.91 6.67 8.56
CA TYR A 450 -13.46 6.58 7.15
C TYR A 450 -12.31 5.59 6.95
N ASP A 451 -11.85 4.93 8.01
CA ASP A 451 -10.69 4.07 7.97
C ASP A 451 -11.11 2.61 8.16
N ASN A 452 -10.85 1.80 7.13
CA ASN A 452 -11.26 0.41 7.10
C ASN A 452 -10.07 -0.53 7.30
N ASN A 453 -10.33 -1.63 7.99
CA ASN A 453 -9.43 -2.77 7.98
C ASN A 453 -9.67 -3.55 6.67
N TYR A 454 -8.61 -3.65 5.87
CA TYR A 454 -8.61 -4.29 4.55
C TYR A 454 -8.92 -5.79 4.59
N LEU A 455 -8.88 -6.42 5.77
CA LEU A 455 -9.26 -7.82 5.98
C LEU A 455 -10.77 -8.03 6.12
N HIS A 456 -11.56 -6.96 6.19
CA HIS A 456 -13.01 -7.02 6.36
C HIS A 456 -13.72 -6.29 5.21
N SER A 457 -14.93 -6.75 4.85
CA SER A 457 -15.81 -6.01 3.95
C SER A 457 -16.16 -4.65 4.54
N GLN A 458 -16.64 -3.72 3.72
CA GLN A 458 -17.09 -2.42 4.21
C GLN A 458 -18.16 -2.57 5.29
N MET A 459 -19.16 -3.42 5.05
CA MET A 459 -20.20 -3.72 6.03
C MET A 459 -19.63 -4.34 7.30
N GLY A 460 -18.68 -5.28 7.17
CA GLY A 460 -18.01 -5.88 8.32
C GLY A 460 -17.34 -4.83 9.20
N ASN A 461 -16.62 -3.88 8.59
CA ASN A 461 -16.00 -2.77 9.30
C ASN A 461 -17.04 -1.88 10.01
N GLU A 462 -18.11 -1.47 9.30
CA GLU A 462 -19.18 -0.64 9.83
C GLU A 462 -19.94 -1.29 10.99
N LYS A 463 -20.34 -2.56 10.81
CA LYS A 463 -21.03 -3.35 11.83
C LYS A 463 -20.20 -3.43 13.11
N ILE A 464 -18.90 -3.70 12.99
CA ILE A 464 -18.02 -3.82 14.14
C ILE A 464 -17.84 -2.46 14.84
N ARG A 465 -17.62 -1.36 14.10
CA ARG A 465 -17.56 -0.01 14.68
C ARG A 465 -18.83 0.32 15.46
N ASN A 466 -20.00 0.10 14.86
CA ASN A 466 -21.28 0.38 15.49
C ASN A 466 -21.50 -0.45 16.75
N ASN A 467 -21.13 -1.74 16.74
CA ASN A 467 -21.22 -2.60 17.92
C ASN A 467 -20.41 -2.05 19.09
N TYR A 468 -19.21 -1.53 18.85
CA TYR A 468 -18.41 -0.92 19.92
C TYR A 468 -18.92 0.46 20.33
N LEU A 469 -19.47 1.25 19.40
CA LEU A 469 -20.08 2.53 19.75
C LEU A 469 -21.33 2.35 20.62
N SER A 470 -22.14 1.33 20.37
CA SER A 470 -23.36 1.06 21.14
C SER A 470 -23.18 0.16 22.36
N SER A 471 -22.01 -0.49 22.51
CA SER A 471 -21.74 -1.41 23.62
C SER A 471 -21.69 -0.68 24.96
N PRO A 472 -22.34 -1.22 26.02
CA PRO A 472 -22.22 -0.68 27.37
C PRO A 472 -20.84 -0.91 28.01
N ASP A 473 -20.01 -1.81 27.44
CA ASP A 473 -18.67 -2.09 27.95
C ASP A 473 -17.63 -1.04 27.52
N TRP A 474 -18.04 -0.08 26.68
CA TRP A 474 -17.18 0.94 26.12
C TRP A 474 -17.80 2.32 26.29
N LYS A 475 -17.08 3.21 26.96
CA LYS A 475 -17.44 4.62 27.08
C LYS A 475 -16.74 5.43 26.00
N ILE A 476 -17.47 6.27 25.28
CA ILE A 476 -16.87 7.27 24.39
C ILE A 476 -16.17 8.31 25.29
N ALA A 477 -14.83 8.28 25.30
CA ALA A 477 -14.01 9.13 26.13
C ALA A 477 -13.76 10.51 25.49
N ALA A 478 -13.66 10.55 24.17
CA ALA A 478 -13.54 11.77 23.38
C ALA A 478 -13.91 11.53 21.91
N LYS A 479 -14.35 12.59 21.23
CA LYS A 479 -14.70 12.58 19.81
C LYS A 479 -14.17 13.80 19.06
N GLU A 480 -13.50 13.54 17.95
CA GLU A 480 -13.13 14.56 16.97
C GLU A 480 -13.49 14.02 15.58
N PHE A 481 -14.77 14.14 15.23
CA PHE A 481 -15.34 13.50 14.05
C PHE A 481 -14.45 13.72 12.81
N PRO A 482 -14.11 12.66 12.07
CA PRO A 482 -14.62 11.27 12.08
C PRO A 482 -13.97 10.31 13.11
N VAL A 483 -13.14 10.81 14.04
CA VAL A 483 -12.38 9.97 14.98
C VAL A 483 -13.08 9.83 16.33
N PHE A 484 -13.19 8.59 16.80
CA PHE A 484 -13.75 8.23 18.09
C PHE A 484 -12.69 7.58 18.97
N LEU A 485 -12.61 7.99 20.23
CA LEU A 485 -11.83 7.35 21.28
C LEU A 485 -12.78 6.71 22.29
N LEU A 486 -12.68 5.40 22.45
CA LEU A 486 -13.43 4.64 23.42
C LEU A 486 -12.48 4.11 24.50
N LYS A 487 -12.96 4.13 25.74
CA LYS A 487 -12.28 3.54 26.90
C LYS A 487 -13.12 2.39 27.42
N ARG A 488 -12.48 1.26 27.70
CA ARG A 488 -13.14 0.10 28.29
C ARG A 488 -13.69 0.46 29.67
N ASP A 489 -14.96 0.19 29.90
CA ASP A 489 -15.59 0.38 31.20
C ASP A 489 -15.45 -0.90 32.03
N THR A 490 -14.61 -0.86 33.06
CA THR A 490 -14.41 -1.99 33.98
C THR A 490 -15.44 -2.03 35.11
N THR A 491 -16.38 -1.09 35.15
CA THR A 491 -17.42 -0.98 36.19
C THR A 491 -18.80 -1.53 35.73
N SER A 492 -18.89 -2.08 34.51
CA SER A 492 -20.15 -2.47 33.84
C SER A 492 -20.90 -3.68 34.44
N SER A 493 -20.36 -4.36 35.47
CA SER A 493 -21.08 -5.48 36.10
C SER A 493 -22.32 -5.06 36.89
N GLN A 494 -22.51 -3.77 37.19
CA GLN A 494 -23.65 -3.28 37.99
C GLN A 494 -24.50 -2.16 37.36
N ARG A 495 -24.17 -1.64 36.16
CA ARG A 495 -24.99 -0.62 35.45
C ARG A 495 -25.16 -0.98 33.98
N LYS A 496 -26.22 -1.72 33.65
CA LYS A 496 -26.61 -2.12 32.29
C LYS A 496 -27.57 -1.14 31.59
N GLU A 497 -27.70 0.10 32.05
CA GLU A 497 -28.90 0.90 31.73
C GLU A 497 -28.78 1.97 30.64
N SER A 498 -27.67 2.13 29.93
CA SER A 498 -27.67 3.01 28.75
C SER A 498 -26.60 2.65 27.73
N ALA A 499 -27.00 2.07 26.58
CA ALA A 499 -26.15 2.05 25.39
C ALA A 499 -25.79 3.51 25.01
N ASN A 500 -24.59 3.77 24.48
CA ASN A 500 -24.27 5.13 24.05
C ASN A 500 -25.20 5.53 22.90
N ILE A 501 -26.03 6.55 23.13
CA ILE A 501 -26.87 7.14 22.08
C ILE A 501 -25.98 8.05 21.24
N ILE A 502 -25.53 7.54 20.09
CA ILE A 502 -24.65 8.27 19.17
C ILE A 502 -25.40 9.08 18.10
N PHE A 503 -26.69 8.81 17.90
CA PHE A 503 -27.53 9.46 16.89
C PHE A 503 -28.73 10.15 17.55
N ASN A 504 -29.02 11.40 17.18
CA ASN A 504 -30.11 12.20 17.77
C ASN A 504 -31.37 12.26 16.90
N LYS A 505 -31.22 12.22 15.57
CA LYS A 505 -32.32 12.39 14.61
C LYS A 505 -32.25 11.29 13.56
N THR A 506 -33.40 10.67 13.28
CA THR A 506 -33.57 9.69 12.21
C THR A 506 -34.65 10.15 11.24
N ASP A 507 -34.27 10.56 10.04
CA ASP A 507 -35.22 10.74 8.94
C ASP A 507 -35.34 9.40 8.22
N THR A 508 -36.56 8.88 8.04
CA THR A 508 -36.80 7.57 7.41
C THR A 508 -37.69 7.75 6.19
N LEU A 509 -37.23 7.22 5.05
CA LEU A 509 -38.01 7.09 3.82
C LEU A 509 -38.30 5.61 3.58
N THR A 510 -39.52 5.29 3.21
CA THR A 510 -39.93 3.92 2.84
C THR A 510 -40.62 3.91 1.48
N CYS A 511 -40.44 2.82 0.73
CA CYS A 511 -41.16 2.55 -0.52
C CYS A 511 -41.43 1.04 -0.59
N ASP A 512 -42.70 0.67 -0.53
CA ASP A 512 -43.24 -0.68 -0.75
C ASP A 512 -43.60 -0.93 -2.23
N PHE A 513 -43.25 0.01 -3.10
CA PHE A 513 -43.48 -0.02 -4.54
C PHE A 513 -44.95 -0.03 -4.99
N GLU A 514 -45.92 0.18 -4.10
CA GLU A 514 -47.36 0.20 -4.45
C GLU A 514 -47.83 1.57 -4.96
N LYS A 515 -47.28 2.65 -4.42
CA LYS A 515 -47.68 4.02 -4.79
C LYS A 515 -46.92 4.49 -6.04
N THR A 516 -47.64 4.68 -7.14
CA THR A 516 -47.08 5.14 -8.42
C THR A 516 -47.62 6.52 -8.83
N ASP A 517 -46.74 7.35 -9.39
CA ASP A 517 -47.09 8.55 -10.15
C ASP A 517 -47.17 8.18 -11.64
N THR A 518 -48.40 8.12 -12.16
CA THR A 518 -48.68 7.72 -13.54
C THR A 518 -48.21 8.75 -14.57
N ILE A 519 -48.01 10.01 -14.19
CA ILE A 519 -47.55 11.07 -15.10
C ILE A 519 -46.04 10.95 -15.32
N SER A 520 -45.29 10.76 -14.24
CA SER A 520 -43.82 10.65 -14.34
C SER A 520 -43.31 9.23 -14.56
N GLY A 521 -44.12 8.21 -14.29
CA GLY A 521 -43.76 6.80 -14.44
C GLY A 521 -42.83 6.28 -13.34
N TYR A 522 -43.00 6.76 -12.10
CA TYR A 522 -42.17 6.38 -10.94
C TYR A 522 -43.03 5.88 -9.78
N THR A 523 -42.49 4.94 -9.00
CA THR A 523 -42.93 4.71 -7.62
C THR A 523 -42.46 5.84 -6.72
N LEU A 524 -43.16 6.05 -5.61
CA LEU A 524 -42.89 7.15 -4.69
C LEU A 524 -42.45 6.65 -3.33
N PHE A 525 -41.53 7.39 -2.70
CA PHE A 525 -41.25 7.28 -1.28
C PHE A 525 -42.42 7.81 -0.44
N SER A 526 -42.36 7.52 0.86
CA SER A 526 -43.31 8.00 1.87
C SER A 526 -43.48 9.52 1.92
N ASP A 527 -42.50 10.30 1.47
CA ASP A 527 -42.55 11.76 1.39
C ASP A 527 -43.02 12.29 0.01
N GLY A 528 -43.29 11.40 -0.94
CA GLY A 528 -43.71 11.74 -2.30
C GLY A 528 -42.57 11.99 -3.28
N GLU A 529 -41.29 11.88 -2.90
CA GLU A 529 -40.18 11.90 -3.85
C GLU A 529 -40.12 10.61 -4.68
N LYS A 530 -39.47 10.70 -5.85
CA LYS A 530 -39.35 9.56 -6.79
C LYS A 530 -38.40 8.50 -6.23
N ALA A 531 -38.85 7.25 -6.22
CA ALA A 531 -38.04 6.09 -5.85
C ALA A 531 -37.55 5.35 -7.11
N GLU A 532 -38.35 4.46 -7.69
CA GLU A 532 -37.95 3.59 -8.79
C GLU A 532 -38.85 3.79 -10.02
N MET A 533 -38.36 3.51 -11.23
CA MET A 533 -39.18 3.61 -12.43
C MET A 533 -40.22 2.49 -12.46
N ALA A 534 -41.47 2.83 -12.76
CA ALA A 534 -42.58 1.89 -12.83
C ALA A 534 -42.38 0.78 -13.88
N LYS A 535 -41.52 1.00 -14.89
CA LYS A 535 -41.16 -0.03 -15.89
C LYS A 535 -40.49 -1.27 -15.30
N TYR A 536 -39.95 -1.19 -14.08
CA TYR A 536 -39.34 -2.32 -13.39
C TYR A 536 -40.32 -3.05 -12.45
N LEU A 537 -41.56 -2.54 -12.30
CA LEU A 537 -42.56 -3.18 -11.46
C LEU A 537 -43.00 -4.51 -12.05
N THR A 538 -43.21 -5.49 -11.18
CA THR A 538 -43.79 -6.78 -11.50
C THR A 538 -44.75 -7.21 -10.40
N ASN A 539 -45.72 -8.03 -10.75
CA ASN A 539 -46.59 -8.76 -9.81
C ASN A 539 -46.28 -10.26 -9.76
N GLU A 540 -45.20 -10.72 -10.40
CA GLU A 540 -44.78 -12.12 -10.40
C GLU A 540 -44.41 -12.61 -8.99
N LYS A 541 -43.84 -11.70 -8.19
CA LYS A 541 -43.45 -11.96 -6.82
C LYS A 541 -43.44 -10.65 -6.04
N SER A 542 -44.03 -10.63 -4.86
CA SER A 542 -43.96 -9.52 -3.90
C SER A 542 -43.73 -10.07 -2.49
N LEU A 543 -43.17 -9.25 -1.63
CA LEU A 543 -43.10 -9.49 -0.18
C LEU A 543 -44.29 -8.79 0.50
N SER A 544 -44.50 -7.53 0.17
CA SER A 544 -45.58 -6.68 0.67
C SER A 544 -46.43 -6.20 -0.51
N GLY A 545 -47.75 -6.17 -0.35
CA GLY A 545 -48.63 -5.74 -1.44
C GLY A 545 -48.58 -6.66 -2.67
N ASN A 546 -48.78 -6.07 -3.84
CA ASN A 546 -48.91 -6.76 -5.13
C ASN A 546 -47.70 -6.56 -6.06
N HIS A 547 -46.81 -5.61 -5.76
CA HIS A 547 -45.73 -5.21 -6.65
C HIS A 547 -44.36 -5.36 -6.01
N SER A 548 -43.36 -5.64 -6.83
CA SER A 548 -41.94 -5.51 -6.48
C SER A 548 -41.13 -5.08 -7.70
N ILE A 549 -39.84 -4.83 -7.51
CA ILE A 549 -38.92 -4.47 -8.59
C ILE A 549 -38.23 -5.73 -9.12
N LYS A 550 -38.36 -5.99 -10.42
CA LYS A 550 -37.70 -7.10 -11.12
C LYS A 550 -36.48 -6.60 -11.89
N LEU A 551 -35.31 -7.15 -11.59
CA LEU A 551 -34.09 -6.95 -12.38
C LEU A 551 -33.68 -8.28 -13.04
N SER A 552 -33.39 -8.23 -14.33
CA SER A 552 -33.06 -9.41 -15.17
C SER A 552 -31.74 -9.20 -15.93
N GLN A 553 -31.29 -10.19 -16.70
CA GLN A 553 -30.08 -10.04 -17.52
C GLN A 553 -30.18 -8.88 -18.54
N GLU A 554 -31.36 -8.62 -19.08
CA GLU A 554 -31.62 -7.51 -20.01
C GLU A 554 -31.61 -6.16 -19.30
N ASN A 555 -31.99 -6.14 -18.02
CA ASN A 555 -32.14 -4.94 -17.20
C ASN A 555 -31.56 -5.17 -15.80
N ARG A 556 -30.23 -5.20 -15.73
CA ARG A 556 -29.49 -5.55 -14.49
C ARG A 556 -29.48 -4.44 -13.44
N TYR A 557 -29.85 -3.22 -13.81
CA TYR A 557 -29.72 -2.04 -12.98
C TYR A 557 -31.08 -1.36 -12.77
N GLY A 558 -31.41 -1.08 -11.51
CA GLY A 558 -32.49 -0.19 -11.14
C GLY A 558 -32.13 1.28 -11.41
N THR A 559 -33.07 2.17 -11.12
CA THR A 559 -32.87 3.60 -11.32
C THR A 559 -31.95 4.18 -10.25
N ARG A 560 -31.22 5.21 -10.65
CA ARG A 560 -30.37 5.98 -9.76
C ARG A 560 -31.21 6.94 -8.90
N ILE A 561 -31.31 6.63 -7.62
CA ILE A 561 -32.05 7.39 -6.60
C ILE A 561 -31.11 8.40 -5.95
N TRP A 562 -31.51 9.66 -5.84
CA TRP A 562 -30.68 10.73 -5.31
C TRP A 562 -31.12 11.16 -3.91
N LEU A 563 -30.22 11.02 -2.93
CA LEU A 563 -30.36 11.55 -1.57
C LEU A 563 -29.65 12.90 -1.49
N ARG A 564 -30.40 13.95 -1.15
CA ARG A 564 -29.92 15.34 -1.13
C ARG A 564 -29.70 15.85 0.30
N ASN A 565 -29.01 16.99 0.41
CA ASN A 565 -28.79 17.70 1.67
C ASN A 565 -28.05 16.88 2.74
N LEU A 566 -27.11 16.05 2.31
CA LEU A 566 -26.30 15.25 3.22
C LEU A 566 -25.15 16.07 3.81
N SER A 567 -24.87 15.80 5.08
CA SER A 567 -23.77 16.34 5.86
C SER A 567 -22.74 15.26 6.13
N GLN A 568 -21.47 15.63 6.30
CA GLN A 568 -20.42 14.69 6.72
C GLN A 568 -20.75 14.00 8.06
N TYR A 569 -21.64 14.58 8.87
CA TYR A 569 -22.08 14.03 10.16
C TYR A 569 -23.25 13.04 10.04
N ASP A 570 -23.74 12.82 8.82
CA ASP A 570 -24.83 11.89 8.55
C ASP A 570 -24.29 10.46 8.38
N TYR A 571 -25.10 9.52 8.85
CA TYR A 571 -24.94 8.09 8.67
C TYR A 571 -26.14 7.55 7.92
N LEU A 572 -25.90 6.90 6.79
CA LEU A 572 -26.95 6.32 5.98
C LEU A 572 -27.04 4.81 6.23
N GLU A 573 -28.27 4.33 6.34
CA GLU A 573 -28.65 2.92 6.32
C GLU A 573 -29.68 2.74 5.22
N ILE A 574 -29.31 2.02 4.16
CA ILE A 574 -30.19 1.65 3.06
C ILE A 574 -30.46 0.16 3.20
N SER A 575 -31.73 -0.23 3.31
CA SER A 575 -32.11 -1.63 3.44
C SER A 575 -33.28 -1.97 2.54
N LEU A 576 -33.32 -3.20 2.04
CA LEU A 576 -34.40 -3.75 1.23
C LEU A 576 -34.52 -5.24 1.46
N TRP A 577 -35.64 -5.82 1.05
CA TRP A 577 -35.79 -7.26 0.92
C TRP A 577 -35.54 -7.68 -0.52
N GLY A 578 -34.68 -8.67 -0.70
CA GLY A 578 -34.34 -9.24 -2.00
C GLY A 578 -34.68 -10.72 -2.05
N TYR A 579 -35.23 -11.17 -3.17
CA TYR A 579 -35.42 -12.58 -3.47
C TYR A 579 -34.66 -12.97 -4.73
N SER A 580 -33.93 -14.06 -4.65
CA SER A 580 -33.17 -14.65 -5.75
C SER A 580 -33.09 -16.15 -5.55
N GLN A 581 -33.09 -16.91 -6.65
CA GLN A 581 -32.85 -18.36 -6.61
C GLN A 581 -31.40 -18.68 -6.23
N GLU A 582 -30.49 -17.77 -6.57
CA GLU A 582 -29.06 -17.86 -6.26
C GLU A 582 -28.69 -16.89 -5.14
N LYS A 583 -27.73 -17.27 -4.29
CA LYS A 583 -27.26 -16.43 -3.19
C LYS A 583 -26.47 -15.22 -3.70
N ASN A 584 -26.53 -14.11 -2.96
CA ASN A 584 -25.69 -12.92 -3.16
C ASN A 584 -25.84 -12.23 -4.53
N GLN A 585 -26.99 -12.38 -5.18
CA GLN A 585 -27.26 -11.78 -6.49
C GLN A 585 -27.91 -10.39 -6.43
N VAL A 586 -28.38 -9.97 -5.25
CA VAL A 586 -28.94 -8.63 -5.03
C VAL A 586 -27.85 -7.74 -4.45
N HIS A 587 -27.61 -6.61 -5.10
CA HIS A 587 -26.60 -5.64 -4.69
C HIS A 587 -27.23 -4.27 -4.45
N ILE A 588 -26.87 -3.63 -3.34
CA ILE A 588 -27.10 -2.22 -3.09
C ILE A 588 -25.79 -1.50 -3.40
N VAL A 589 -25.82 -0.52 -4.30
CA VAL A 589 -24.65 0.30 -4.65
C VAL A 589 -24.99 1.75 -4.36
N ALA A 590 -24.20 2.39 -3.49
CA ALA A 590 -24.26 3.82 -3.25
C ALA A 590 -22.99 4.49 -3.78
N GLU A 591 -23.18 5.49 -4.63
CA GLU A 591 -22.12 6.29 -5.23
C GLU A 591 -22.15 7.68 -4.64
N TYR A 592 -21.03 8.07 -4.03
CA TYR A 592 -20.81 9.42 -3.53
C TYR A 592 -19.62 10.03 -4.28
N LEU A 593 -19.91 10.98 -5.18
CA LEU A 593 -18.92 11.55 -6.11
C LEU A 593 -18.28 10.48 -7.01
N LYS A 594 -17.17 10.81 -7.70
CA LYS A 594 -16.46 9.87 -8.59
C LYS A 594 -15.49 8.94 -7.85
N ASP A 595 -15.28 9.17 -6.54
CA ASP A 595 -14.17 8.59 -5.79
C ASP A 595 -14.60 7.65 -4.66
N PHE A 596 -15.91 7.59 -4.32
CA PHE A 596 -16.42 6.73 -3.25
C PHE A 596 -17.61 5.90 -3.72
N ASP A 597 -17.36 4.60 -3.87
CA ASP A 597 -18.39 3.61 -4.11
C ASP A 597 -18.51 2.71 -2.89
N PHE A 598 -19.74 2.57 -2.43
CA PHE A 598 -20.12 1.72 -1.32
C PHE A 598 -21.04 0.64 -1.86
N TYR A 599 -20.79 -0.62 -1.50
CA TYR A 599 -21.64 -1.70 -1.97
C TYR A 599 -21.86 -2.76 -0.91
N SER A 600 -23.01 -3.44 -1.04
CA SER A 600 -23.40 -4.57 -0.21
C SER A 600 -24.15 -5.59 -1.06
N ASN A 601 -23.80 -6.86 -0.89
CA ASN A 601 -24.55 -8.02 -1.35
C ASN A 601 -24.71 -9.07 -0.24
N GLU A 602 -24.49 -8.65 1.01
CA GLU A 602 -24.59 -9.51 2.18
C GLU A 602 -26.00 -9.39 2.77
N SER A 603 -26.60 -10.52 3.16
CA SER A 603 -27.84 -10.57 3.92
C SER A 603 -27.61 -11.23 5.27
N ASP A 604 -28.23 -10.67 6.30
CA ASP A 604 -28.11 -11.14 7.69
C ASP A 604 -29.42 -11.72 8.24
N THR A 605 -30.53 -11.56 7.51
CA THR A 605 -31.85 -12.10 7.89
C THR A 605 -32.53 -12.72 6.67
N THR A 606 -33.12 -13.90 6.82
CA THR A 606 -33.99 -14.53 5.81
C THR A 606 -35.35 -14.82 6.45
N ASN A 607 -36.43 -14.47 5.76
CA ASN A 607 -37.78 -14.77 6.24
C ASN A 607 -38.23 -16.18 5.80
N ALA A 608 -39.37 -16.63 6.31
CA ALA A 608 -39.90 -17.97 6.01
C ALA A 608 -40.20 -18.20 4.51
N SER A 609 -40.48 -17.13 3.76
CA SER A 609 -40.76 -17.17 2.32
C SER A 609 -39.49 -17.09 1.45
N GLY A 610 -38.30 -17.13 2.06
CA GLY A 610 -37.02 -17.12 1.35
C GLY A 610 -36.54 -15.74 0.91
N TRP A 611 -37.22 -14.66 1.28
CA TRP A 611 -36.71 -13.30 1.07
C TRP A 611 -35.59 -13.01 2.07
N GLN A 612 -34.58 -12.29 1.60
CA GLN A 612 -33.39 -11.95 2.37
C GLN A 612 -33.30 -10.45 2.56
N LYS A 613 -32.98 -9.99 3.76
CA LYS A 613 -32.80 -8.56 4.04
C LYS A 613 -31.35 -8.16 3.72
N TYR A 614 -31.19 -7.21 2.80
CA TYR A 614 -29.91 -6.62 2.43
C TYR A 614 -29.80 -5.24 3.07
N VAL A 615 -28.61 -4.90 3.55
CA VAL A 615 -28.34 -3.63 4.23
C VAL A 615 -27.03 -3.05 3.73
N LEU A 616 -27.00 -1.74 3.46
CA LEU A 616 -25.78 -0.98 3.20
C LEU A 616 -25.74 0.19 4.18
N ASN A 617 -24.71 0.20 5.03
CA ASN A 617 -24.49 1.28 5.99
C ASN A 617 -23.16 1.99 5.72
N PHE A 618 -23.14 3.32 5.84
CA PHE A 618 -21.91 4.10 5.72
C PHE A 618 -22.06 5.51 6.28
N TRP A 619 -20.94 6.07 6.73
CA TRP A 619 -20.80 7.49 7.03
C TRP A 619 -20.58 8.28 5.75
N ILE A 620 -21.19 9.46 5.63
CA ILE A 620 -20.95 10.35 4.50
C ILE A 620 -19.48 10.80 4.52
N PRO A 621 -18.69 10.55 3.45
CA PRO A 621 -17.31 11.00 3.36
C PRO A 621 -17.19 12.51 3.53
N LYS A 622 -16.08 12.93 4.14
CA LYS A 622 -15.75 14.34 4.28
C LYS A 622 -15.25 14.92 2.94
N GLN A 623 -16.08 15.67 2.23
CA GLN A 623 -15.66 16.52 1.10
C GLN A 623 -16.52 17.79 0.95
N THR A 624 -15.99 18.80 0.25
CA THR A 624 -16.49 20.20 0.24
C THR A 624 -17.45 20.53 -0.90
N ASP A 625 -17.52 19.72 -1.96
CA ASP A 625 -18.01 20.20 -3.26
C ASP A 625 -19.42 19.71 -3.63
N ARG A 626 -19.94 18.64 -3.00
CA ARG A 626 -21.30 18.14 -3.26
C ARG A 626 -21.91 17.43 -2.05
N LYS A 627 -23.22 17.62 -1.85
CA LYS A 627 -23.99 17.05 -0.72
C LYS A 627 -24.97 15.97 -1.14
N ASP A 628 -24.80 15.44 -2.35
CA ASP A 628 -25.74 14.49 -2.93
C ASP A 628 -25.07 13.11 -3.02
N CYS A 629 -25.76 12.08 -2.52
CA CYS A 629 -25.40 10.69 -2.70
C CYS A 629 -26.41 10.08 -3.65
N ALA A 630 -25.95 9.26 -4.58
CA ALA A 630 -26.85 8.43 -5.36
C ALA A 630 -26.78 6.99 -4.88
N PHE A 631 -27.85 6.23 -5.02
CA PHE A 631 -27.79 4.78 -4.89
C PHE A 631 -28.72 4.11 -5.89
N PHE A 632 -28.45 2.84 -6.19
CA PHE A 632 -29.25 2.01 -7.09
C PHE A 632 -29.08 0.55 -6.71
N PHE A 633 -29.92 -0.29 -7.31
CA PHE A 633 -29.87 -1.74 -7.12
C PHE A 633 -29.33 -2.43 -8.36
N ARG A 634 -28.63 -3.55 -8.16
CA ARG A 634 -28.13 -4.38 -9.24
C ARG A 634 -28.43 -5.85 -9.01
N GLY A 635 -28.95 -6.50 -10.05
CA GLY A 635 -29.03 -7.96 -10.17
C GLY A 635 -27.81 -8.50 -10.93
N SER A 636 -27.07 -9.44 -10.35
CA SER A 636 -25.87 -10.02 -11.01
C SER A 636 -26.06 -11.41 -11.59
N GLY A 637 -27.11 -12.14 -11.18
CA GLY A 637 -27.33 -13.54 -11.54
C GLY A 637 -27.89 -13.75 -12.95
N GLU A 638 -28.00 -15.03 -13.36
CA GLU A 638 -28.69 -15.39 -14.59
C GLU A 638 -30.20 -15.35 -14.44
N SER A 639 -30.68 -15.72 -13.24
CA SER A 639 -32.08 -15.64 -12.87
C SER A 639 -32.47 -14.22 -12.44
N PRO A 640 -33.73 -13.79 -12.69
CA PRO A 640 -34.23 -12.51 -12.19
C PRO A 640 -34.15 -12.42 -10.67
N VAL A 641 -33.89 -11.21 -10.18
CA VAL A 641 -34.00 -10.87 -8.76
C VAL A 641 -35.18 -9.95 -8.53
N TYR A 642 -35.83 -10.11 -7.38
CA TYR A 642 -36.98 -9.32 -6.97
C TYR A 642 -36.60 -8.51 -5.74
N ILE A 643 -36.98 -7.23 -5.70
CA ILE A 643 -36.62 -6.28 -4.65
C ILE A 643 -37.89 -5.61 -4.13
N ASP A 644 -38.06 -5.60 -2.82
CA ASP A 644 -39.24 -5.08 -2.15
C ASP A 644 -38.90 -4.38 -0.82
N ASP A 645 -39.85 -3.62 -0.27
CA ASP A 645 -39.78 -2.97 1.05
C ASP A 645 -38.50 -2.16 1.27
N LEU A 646 -38.25 -1.21 0.36
CA LEU A 646 -37.10 -0.31 0.43
C LEU A 646 -37.25 0.65 1.61
N LYS A 647 -36.18 0.77 2.40
CA LYS A 647 -36.07 1.71 3.52
C LYS A 647 -34.72 2.43 3.49
N VAL A 648 -34.76 3.74 3.61
CA VAL A 648 -33.57 4.61 3.77
C VAL A 648 -33.69 5.33 5.10
N VAL A 649 -32.72 5.14 5.99
CA VAL A 649 -32.63 5.82 7.29
C VAL A 649 -31.40 6.72 7.30
N LYS A 650 -31.62 8.02 7.46
CA LYS A 650 -30.57 9.01 7.68
C LYS A 650 -30.49 9.31 9.17
N LYS A 651 -29.37 8.93 9.80
CA LYS A 651 -29.10 9.17 11.23
C LYS A 651 -28.08 10.30 11.37
N VAL A 652 -28.36 11.28 12.22
CA VAL A 652 -27.46 12.42 12.45
C VAL A 652 -26.67 12.23 13.74
N LEU A 653 -25.34 12.33 13.66
CA LEU A 653 -24.45 12.24 14.82
C LEU A 653 -24.83 13.28 15.89
N ALA A 654 -24.95 12.81 17.14
CA ALA A 654 -25.27 13.65 18.27
C ALA A 654 -24.15 14.67 18.56
N SER A 655 -24.51 15.95 18.73
CA SER A 655 -23.58 17.03 19.07
C SER A 655 -22.99 16.91 20.48
N ASN A 656 -23.77 16.35 21.41
CA ASN A 656 -23.48 16.36 22.86
C ASN A 656 -22.61 15.19 23.34
N ILE A 657 -21.98 14.44 22.42
CA ILE A 657 -21.04 13.37 22.78
C ILE A 657 -19.71 14.01 23.18
N PRO A 658 -19.08 13.59 24.31
CA PRO A 658 -17.81 14.12 24.82
C PRO A 658 -16.68 14.22 23.82
#